data_AF-A0AAV0T4R6-F1
#
_entry.id   AF-A0AAV0T4R6-F1
#
_cell.length_a   1.000
_cell.length_b   1.000
_cell.length_c   1.000
_cell.angle_alpha   90.00
_cell.angle_beta   90.00
_cell.angle_gamma   90.00
#
_symmetry.space_group_name_H-M   'P 1'
#
loop_
_entity.id
_entity.type
_entity.pdbx_description
1 polymer ?
#
loop_
_entity_poly.entity_id
_entity_poly.type
_entity_poly.pdbx_seq_one_letter_code
_entity_poly.pdbx_strand_id
1 'polypeptide(L)'
;MATSAPNDISAMLDVAIAAARAAGAHMKSQLNTSCVEKTKSSKDDLVTIVDKQCQDLVFDTIKSTFPSHEFLGEEDVAPGSEASVRALQDLVSKEWLWIVDPIDGTTNFVHHRPASVVSVACAHLGEVVVGVIYDPYRDELFTAQKDKGTCLNGQPTHVSQEASISEALVGFGIGTKDSVRLPMLDFARELSAKCRGLRLQGAAAIELAWTAVGRQSAFYELDLNSWDIAAGALLVKEAGGQVTNSDGTAFSLNIRNIVASNNKGDIHSSMIKLIAKADAVHDHVNTWFFMCGPLAVNVFLLGLSLNLYVYKQNNLAFDQVFAMRPDEVPTAHGVFRTAIFLLVVQFFMFNAEIAQRGDAFGIDETRMEMLLLGYVCVAVSLLLCPLNVLHYKFRMFVVRKIARCLWPFQNFSLKLPTHATPFIEVFIADGMTSLSKFIQDLSVALMLLVMSLNSEPNDLKKSYLSKLKESPLPYFAASTPYIIRATQCLISFRRTTSVNDRFLHLLNTMKYCSSLLVISVGAYPMLTGIARPEHNSFFLLCAVFNSLYSFLWDVVMDWGLGQPKLPRRVAFLRHQLTYRPRKIYYLIIVVDFALRIVWVTKWWDWMHRGVHFKLFSQIAEVVRRIIWNFVRVEWQCIKLDILSSKKLLAGSLEVEGMIEKVPLTGENEDDLFEDAKTRMRTLNRPSAENSTKTSSTFGQSSSIGSKLHLKEVKNGDDAVVGLGGKGHRNEMITIASYYGKPEAILVSKW
;
A
#
# COMPACT_ATOMS: atom_id res chain seq x y z
N MET A 1 21.78 11.26 66.06
CA MET A 1 21.41 11.28 64.64
C MET A 1 20.56 12.52 64.43
N ALA A 2 21.14 13.58 63.84
CA ALA A 2 20.44 14.81 63.56
C ALA A 2 19.52 14.56 62.36
N THR A 3 18.21 14.75 62.56
CA THR A 3 17.21 14.81 61.49
C THR A 3 17.55 16.01 60.61
N SER A 4 18.15 15.77 59.44
CA SER A 4 18.34 16.79 58.40
C SER A 4 16.97 17.34 58.01
N ALA A 5 16.87 18.67 57.86
CA ALA A 5 15.62 19.31 57.50
C ALA A 5 15.10 18.78 56.15
N PRO A 6 13.78 18.67 55.95
CA PRO A 6 13.17 18.09 54.75
C PRO A 6 13.51 18.77 53.40
N ASN A 7 14.25 19.90 53.42
CA ASN A 7 14.60 20.69 52.23
C ASN A 7 16.12 20.83 51.99
N ASP A 8 16.95 19.96 52.57
CA ASP A 8 18.41 20.02 52.37
C ASP A 8 18.82 19.31 51.06
N ILE A 9 19.07 20.10 50.01
CA ILE A 9 19.53 19.63 48.70
C ILE A 9 20.86 18.85 48.81
N SER A 10 21.72 19.19 49.78
CA SER A 10 22.99 18.49 49.98
C SER A 10 22.75 17.08 50.52
N ALA A 11 21.81 16.93 51.46
CA ALA A 11 21.38 15.62 51.95
C ALA A 11 20.71 14.79 50.83
N MET A 12 19.96 15.43 49.93
CA MET A 12 19.41 14.75 48.74
C MET A 12 20.52 14.25 47.81
N LEU A 13 21.57 15.03 47.60
CA LEU A 13 22.73 14.58 46.82
C LEU A 13 23.41 13.36 47.46
N ASP A 14 23.65 13.38 48.77
CA ASP A 14 24.27 12.24 49.48
C ASP A 14 23.42 10.96 49.35
N VAL A 15 22.10 11.08 49.48
CA VAL A 15 21.16 9.95 49.30
C VAL A 15 21.14 9.46 47.86
N ALA A 16 21.16 10.37 46.87
CA ALA A 16 21.22 10.02 45.45
C ALA A 16 22.51 9.25 45.11
N ILE A 17 23.65 9.68 45.68
CA ILE A 17 24.94 8.99 45.54
C ILE A 17 24.88 7.58 46.14
N ALA A 18 24.34 7.45 47.36
CA ALA A 18 24.21 6.16 48.01
C ALA A 18 23.32 5.20 47.20
N ALA A 19 22.17 5.69 46.71
CA ALA A 19 21.25 4.94 45.89
C ALA A 19 21.87 4.49 44.56
N ALA A 20 22.51 5.40 43.82
CA ALA A 20 23.16 5.10 42.55
C ALA A 20 24.30 4.08 42.70
N ARG A 21 25.13 4.20 43.76
CA ARG A 21 26.20 3.23 44.05
C ARG A 21 25.65 1.85 44.40
N ALA A 22 24.59 1.78 45.20
CA ALA A 22 23.96 0.51 45.57
C ALA A 22 23.40 -0.22 44.34
N ALA A 23 22.64 0.49 43.50
CA ALA A 23 22.12 -0.05 42.25
C ALA A 23 23.23 -0.43 41.26
N GLY A 24 24.27 0.40 41.10
CA GLY A 24 25.38 0.10 40.20
C GLY A 24 26.22 -1.10 40.66
N ALA A 25 26.38 -1.29 41.98
CA ALA A 25 27.01 -2.50 42.53
C ALA A 25 26.17 -3.74 42.24
N HIS A 26 24.85 -3.65 42.39
CA HIS A 26 23.92 -4.72 42.02
C HIS A 26 23.99 -5.04 40.53
N MET A 27 23.88 -4.03 39.66
CA MET A 27 24.04 -4.16 38.21
C MET A 27 25.33 -4.89 37.85
N LYS A 28 26.46 -4.48 38.43
CA LYS A 28 27.77 -5.10 38.19
C LYS A 28 27.82 -6.57 38.64
N SER A 29 27.15 -6.92 39.72
CA SER A 29 27.08 -8.30 40.23
C SER A 29 26.33 -9.25 39.29
N GLN A 30 25.40 -8.72 38.50
CA GLN A 30 24.53 -9.48 37.58
C GLN A 30 25.05 -9.54 36.14
N LEU A 31 26.25 -9.02 35.86
CA LEU A 31 26.80 -8.99 34.50
C LEU A 31 26.93 -10.37 33.85
N ASN A 32 27.11 -11.44 34.62
CA ASN A 32 27.26 -12.80 34.09
C ASN A 32 25.93 -13.59 34.06
N THR A 33 24.84 -13.00 34.55
CA THR A 33 23.51 -13.62 34.68
C THR A 33 22.45 -12.88 33.85
N SER A 34 22.83 -11.85 33.09
CA SER A 34 21.94 -11.06 32.25
C SER A 34 21.34 -11.90 31.12
N CYS A 35 20.07 -12.29 31.29
CA CYS A 35 19.26 -12.90 30.26
C CYS A 35 18.10 -11.96 29.91
N VAL A 36 17.81 -11.81 28.62
CA VAL A 36 16.64 -11.02 28.16
C VAL A 36 15.37 -11.71 28.65
N GLU A 37 14.58 -11.03 29.47
CA GLU A 37 13.29 -11.56 29.91
C GLU A 37 12.21 -11.30 28.86
N LYS A 38 12.11 -10.05 28.37
CA LYS A 38 11.09 -9.59 27.41
C LYS A 38 11.60 -8.41 26.56
N THR A 39 10.94 -8.18 25.41
CA THR A 39 11.04 -6.94 24.61
C THR A 39 9.87 -6.02 24.95
N LYS A 40 10.12 -4.71 25.17
CA LYS A 40 9.11 -3.68 25.52
C LYS A 40 8.33 -3.22 24.26
N SER A 41 8.75 -2.13 23.60
CA SER A 41 8.02 -1.51 22.46
C SER A 41 8.41 -2.04 21.08
N SER A 42 9.60 -2.62 20.95
CA SER A 42 10.13 -3.18 19.70
C SER A 42 11.16 -4.27 20.00
N LYS A 43 11.59 -5.00 18.98
CA LYS A 43 12.70 -5.96 19.09
C LYS A 43 14.02 -5.32 19.57
N ASP A 44 14.14 -3.99 19.45
CA ASP A 44 15.33 -3.21 19.80
C ASP A 44 15.22 -2.58 21.22
N ASP A 45 14.12 -2.82 21.94
CA ASP A 45 13.80 -2.24 23.26
C ASP A 45 13.71 -3.38 24.29
N LEU A 46 14.77 -3.56 25.08
CA LEU A 46 15.00 -4.73 25.94
C LEU A 46 14.80 -4.35 27.41
N VAL A 47 14.30 -5.30 28.21
CA VAL A 47 14.24 -5.18 29.67
C VAL A 47 14.67 -6.48 30.33
N THR A 48 15.37 -6.35 31.46
CA THR A 48 15.77 -7.49 32.30
C THR A 48 15.18 -7.37 33.69
N ILE A 49 15.19 -8.49 34.45
CA ILE A 49 14.83 -8.50 35.87
C ILE A 49 15.75 -7.54 36.67
N VAL A 50 16.99 -7.32 36.20
CA VAL A 50 17.99 -6.50 36.87
C VAL A 50 17.59 -5.03 36.85
N ASP A 51 16.98 -4.53 35.76
CA ASP A 51 16.48 -3.15 35.66
C ASP A 51 15.49 -2.85 36.80
N LYS A 52 14.50 -3.73 36.98
CA LYS A 52 13.50 -3.59 38.06
C LYS A 52 14.12 -3.68 39.45
N GLN A 53 15.05 -4.61 39.67
CA GLN A 53 15.75 -4.73 40.96
C GLN A 53 16.59 -3.48 41.29
N CYS A 54 17.28 -2.91 40.30
CA CYS A 54 18.01 -1.66 40.45
C CYS A 54 17.07 -0.49 40.79
N GLN A 55 15.91 -0.40 40.12
CA GLN A 55 14.93 0.65 40.41
C GLN A 55 14.40 0.55 41.84
N ASP A 56 14.02 -0.65 42.29
CA ASP A 56 13.48 -0.87 43.63
C ASP A 56 14.54 -0.54 44.70
N LEU A 57 15.81 -0.89 44.48
CA LEU A 57 16.92 -0.49 45.36
C LEU A 57 17.09 1.03 45.46
N VAL A 58 17.01 1.75 44.34
CA VAL A 58 17.08 3.22 44.33
C VAL A 58 15.89 3.81 45.09
N PHE A 59 14.68 3.34 44.81
CA PHE A 59 13.45 3.82 45.44
C PHE A 59 13.47 3.58 46.94
N ASP A 60 13.80 2.37 47.39
CA ASP A 60 13.85 2.02 48.82
C ASP A 60 14.87 2.86 49.58
N THR A 61 16.06 3.06 48.98
CA THR A 61 17.13 3.90 49.57
C THR A 61 16.64 5.33 49.76
N ILE A 62 16.05 5.93 48.72
CA ILE A 62 15.56 7.31 48.79
C ILE A 62 14.37 7.42 49.75
N LYS A 63 13.38 6.53 49.63
CA LYS A 63 12.15 6.55 50.43
C LYS A 63 12.39 6.34 51.91
N SER A 64 13.46 5.64 52.28
CA SER A 64 13.88 5.50 53.69
C SER A 64 14.25 6.84 54.35
N THR A 65 14.73 7.81 53.57
CA THR A 65 15.13 9.14 54.05
C THR A 65 14.06 10.19 53.73
N PHE A 66 13.41 10.08 52.57
CA PHE A 66 12.44 11.04 52.04
C PHE A 66 11.10 10.35 51.70
N PRO A 67 10.32 9.92 52.72
CA PRO A 67 9.11 9.11 52.49
C PRO A 67 7.95 9.86 51.83
N SER A 68 7.97 11.20 51.83
CA SER A 68 6.93 12.05 51.25
C SER A 68 7.21 12.48 49.80
N HIS A 69 8.36 12.11 49.23
CA HIS A 69 8.72 12.49 47.86
C HIS A 69 8.08 11.54 46.84
N GLU A 70 7.85 12.04 45.64
CA GLU A 70 7.28 11.27 44.53
C GLU A 70 8.38 10.69 43.64
N PHE A 71 8.04 9.68 42.85
CA PHE A 71 8.99 8.94 42.02
C PHE A 71 8.47 8.77 40.58
N LEU A 72 9.39 8.87 39.62
CA LEU A 72 9.21 8.51 38.22
C LEU A 72 10.37 7.60 37.81
N GLY A 73 10.10 6.31 37.65
CA GLY A 73 11.07 5.32 37.20
C GLY A 73 10.67 4.72 35.87
N GLU A 74 11.64 4.43 35.00
CA GLU A 74 11.41 3.82 33.68
C GLU A 74 10.51 2.58 33.76
N GLU A 75 10.80 1.66 34.68
CA GLU A 75 10.17 0.33 34.71
C GLU A 75 8.72 0.34 35.19
N ASP A 76 8.24 1.47 35.71
CA ASP A 76 6.85 1.65 36.12
C ASP A 76 6.00 2.34 35.02
N VAL A 77 6.62 2.76 33.92
CA VAL A 77 5.97 3.44 32.81
C VAL A 77 5.75 2.50 31.63
N ALA A 78 4.52 2.51 31.08
CA ALA A 78 4.21 1.70 29.90
C ALA A 78 5.07 2.13 28.68
N PRO A 79 5.39 1.21 27.75
CA PRO A 79 6.24 1.55 26.61
C PRO A 79 5.62 2.60 25.68
N GLY A 80 6.47 3.46 25.12
CA GLY A 80 6.10 4.45 24.09
C GLY A 80 6.05 5.91 24.58
N SER A 81 6.32 6.85 23.67
CA SER A 81 6.51 8.27 24.02
C SER A 81 5.28 8.91 24.66
N GLU A 82 4.07 8.54 24.24
CA GLU A 82 2.84 9.08 24.81
C GLU A 82 2.63 8.66 26.27
N ALA A 83 3.03 7.44 26.62
CA ALA A 83 2.93 6.94 27.99
C ALA A 83 3.94 7.66 28.90
N SER A 84 5.18 7.84 28.44
CA SER A 84 6.20 8.63 29.14
C SER A 84 5.77 10.09 29.36
N VAL A 85 5.21 10.74 28.34
CA VAL A 85 4.70 12.12 28.45
C VAL A 85 3.58 12.21 29.48
N ARG A 86 2.61 11.28 29.46
CA ARG A 86 1.51 11.26 30.44
C ARG A 86 2.01 11.01 31.87
N ALA A 87 2.93 10.06 32.05
CA ALA A 87 3.49 9.75 33.36
C ALA A 87 4.20 10.97 34.00
N LEU A 88 4.93 11.73 33.19
CA LEU A 88 5.57 12.96 33.66
C LEU A 88 4.56 14.09 33.93
N GLN A 89 3.51 14.23 33.12
CA GLN A 89 2.57 15.34 33.20
C GLN A 89 1.89 15.46 34.58
N ASP A 90 1.59 14.32 35.21
CA ASP A 90 0.95 14.27 36.53
C ASP A 90 1.95 14.51 37.69
N LEU A 91 3.25 14.39 37.42
CA LEU A 91 4.32 14.41 38.43
C LEU A 91 5.19 15.67 38.37
N VAL A 92 5.29 16.35 37.22
CA VAL A 92 6.24 17.46 37.01
C VAL A 92 6.02 18.65 37.94
N SER A 93 4.80 18.86 38.43
CA SER A 93 4.43 19.94 39.34
C SER A 93 4.56 19.58 40.82
N LYS A 94 5.00 18.36 41.14
CA LYS A 94 5.19 17.92 42.52
C LYS A 94 6.36 18.68 43.16
N GLU A 95 6.24 18.92 44.46
CA GLU A 95 7.26 19.66 45.22
C GLU A 95 8.62 18.95 45.14
N TRP A 96 8.64 17.63 45.29
CA TRP A 96 9.86 16.83 45.16
C TRP A 96 9.58 15.58 44.33
N LEU A 97 10.28 15.47 43.20
CA LEU A 97 10.16 14.35 42.27
C LEU A 97 11.55 13.74 42.02
N TRP A 98 11.69 12.46 42.33
CA TRP A 98 12.85 11.66 41.97
C TRP A 98 12.63 11.00 40.62
N ILE A 99 13.57 11.20 39.69
CA ILE A 99 13.51 10.67 38.33
C ILE A 99 14.66 9.70 38.16
N VAL A 100 14.35 8.45 37.81
CA VAL A 100 15.31 7.34 37.85
C VAL A 100 15.30 6.55 36.55
N ASP A 101 16.48 6.41 35.95
CA ASP A 101 16.76 5.34 35.00
C ASP A 101 17.67 4.32 35.73
N PRO A 102 17.16 3.12 36.04
CA PRO A 102 17.90 2.13 36.80
C PRO A 102 19.09 1.55 36.03
N ILE A 103 19.00 1.46 34.70
CA ILE A 103 20.05 0.98 33.80
C ILE A 103 19.88 1.68 32.44
N ASP A 104 20.44 2.88 32.29
CA ASP A 104 20.49 3.52 30.97
C ASP A 104 21.47 2.73 30.10
N GLY A 105 21.01 2.30 28.93
CA GLY A 105 21.73 1.40 28.05
C GLY A 105 21.52 -0.08 28.37
N THR A 106 20.30 -0.53 28.67
CA THR A 106 19.96 -1.96 28.88
C THR A 106 20.49 -2.86 27.76
N THR A 107 20.46 -2.41 26.49
CA THR A 107 21.06 -3.14 25.37
C THR A 107 22.56 -3.35 25.54
N ASN A 108 23.29 -2.32 26.01
CA ASN A 108 24.71 -2.45 26.31
C ASN A 108 24.93 -3.45 27.47
N PHE A 109 24.11 -3.39 28.52
CA PHE A 109 24.17 -4.31 29.65
C PHE A 109 23.96 -5.77 29.22
N VAL A 110 22.91 -6.06 28.44
CA VAL A 110 22.61 -7.39 27.90
C VAL A 110 23.76 -7.94 27.04
N HIS A 111 24.42 -7.08 26.27
CA HIS A 111 25.54 -7.46 25.40
C HIS A 111 26.92 -7.36 26.07
N HIS A 112 26.98 -7.13 27.39
CA HIS A 112 28.22 -6.95 28.16
C HIS A 112 29.14 -5.84 27.59
N ARG A 113 28.56 -4.83 26.96
CA ARG A 113 29.29 -3.63 26.51
C ARG A 113 29.39 -2.65 27.69
N PRO A 114 30.60 -2.19 28.08
CA PRO A 114 30.80 -1.39 29.29
C PRO A 114 30.44 0.09 29.09
N ALA A 115 29.17 0.35 28.81
CA ALA A 115 28.60 1.67 28.55
C ALA A 115 27.11 1.70 28.97
N SER A 116 26.81 1.18 30.16
CA SER A 116 25.51 1.34 30.82
C SER A 116 25.70 1.96 32.21
N VAL A 117 24.74 2.75 32.68
CA VAL A 117 24.88 3.55 33.91
C VAL A 117 23.59 3.57 34.72
N VAL A 118 23.70 3.93 36.00
CA VAL A 118 22.53 4.29 36.82
C VAL A 118 22.38 5.80 36.80
N SER A 119 21.18 6.31 36.52
CA SER A 119 20.87 7.74 36.49
C SER A 119 19.81 8.09 37.53
N VAL A 120 20.11 9.06 38.40
CA VAL A 120 19.21 9.51 39.47
C VAL A 120 19.19 11.04 39.48
N ALA A 121 18.01 11.63 39.36
CA ALA A 121 17.80 13.07 39.48
C ALA A 121 16.74 13.38 40.53
N CYS A 122 16.85 14.55 41.16
CA CYS A 122 15.79 15.13 41.99
C CYS A 122 15.38 16.48 41.41
N ALA A 123 14.08 16.67 41.20
CA ALA A 123 13.48 17.90 40.74
C ALA A 123 12.60 18.53 41.81
N HIS A 124 12.69 19.85 41.95
CA HIS A 124 11.82 20.67 42.78
C HIS A 124 10.91 21.51 41.88
N LEU A 125 9.59 21.27 41.93
CA LEU A 125 8.60 21.99 41.10
C LEU A 125 8.97 22.04 39.61
N GLY A 126 9.46 20.92 39.08
CA GLY A 126 9.84 20.76 37.68
C GLY A 126 11.26 21.22 37.33
N GLU A 127 12.00 21.82 38.27
CA GLU A 127 13.41 22.20 38.09
C GLU A 127 14.34 21.15 38.70
N VAL A 128 15.26 20.59 37.89
CA VAL A 128 16.23 19.61 38.38
C VAL A 128 17.27 20.30 39.26
N VAL A 129 17.41 19.85 40.52
CA VAL A 129 18.31 20.44 41.52
C VAL A 129 19.46 19.52 41.94
N VAL A 130 19.31 18.21 41.77
CA VAL A 130 20.34 17.19 41.99
C VAL A 130 20.37 16.26 40.78
N GLY A 131 21.57 15.88 40.35
CA GLY A 131 21.80 14.92 39.27
C GLY A 131 23.00 14.05 39.58
N VAL A 132 22.81 12.73 39.56
CA VAL A 132 23.85 11.73 39.80
C VAL A 132 23.80 10.69 38.69
N ILE A 133 24.94 10.46 38.04
CA ILE A 133 25.11 9.35 37.09
C ILE A 133 26.31 8.52 37.55
N TYR A 134 26.13 7.20 37.64
CA TYR A 134 27.17 6.29 38.08
C TYR A 134 27.48 5.22 37.04
N ASP A 135 28.74 5.18 36.60
CA ASP A 135 29.32 4.15 35.74
C ASP A 135 30.07 3.12 36.61
N PRO A 136 29.50 1.92 36.86
CA PRO A 136 30.16 0.93 37.71
C PRO A 136 31.27 0.14 37.00
N TYR A 137 31.40 0.26 35.67
CA TYR A 137 32.51 -0.36 34.95
C TYR A 137 33.81 0.40 35.23
N ARG A 138 33.73 1.73 35.31
CA ARG A 138 34.87 2.62 35.55
C ARG A 138 34.98 3.12 36.99
N ASP A 139 33.99 2.86 37.83
CA ASP A 139 33.82 3.48 39.17
C ASP A 139 33.90 5.01 39.07
N GLU A 140 33.13 5.55 38.12
CA GLU A 140 33.01 6.99 37.87
C GLU A 140 31.65 7.48 38.32
N LEU A 141 31.66 8.36 39.30
CA LEU A 141 30.49 9.01 39.87
C LEU A 141 30.46 10.47 39.44
N PHE A 142 29.51 10.80 38.58
CA PHE A 142 29.24 12.14 38.10
C PHE A 142 28.14 12.76 38.95
N THR A 143 28.39 13.90 39.56
CA THR A 143 27.45 14.56 40.48
C THR A 143 27.34 16.04 40.17
N ALA A 144 26.11 16.55 40.18
CA ALA A 144 25.84 17.98 40.17
C ALA A 144 24.76 18.32 41.19
N GLN A 145 24.94 19.48 41.80
CA GLN A 145 23.93 20.18 42.57
C GLN A 145 23.78 21.57 41.97
N LYS A 146 22.54 22.05 41.88
CA LYS A 146 22.25 23.38 41.36
C LYS A 146 23.10 24.45 42.06
N ASP A 147 23.72 25.30 41.26
CA ASP A 147 24.61 26.40 41.69
C ASP A 147 25.87 25.97 42.45
N LYS A 148 26.30 24.70 42.32
CA LYS A 148 27.49 24.13 42.99
C LYS A 148 28.51 23.54 42.02
N GLY A 149 28.21 23.48 40.73
CA GLY A 149 29.09 22.90 39.73
C GLY A 149 28.98 21.38 39.65
N THR A 150 29.75 20.82 38.71
CA THR A 150 29.79 19.38 38.42
C THR A 150 31.09 18.77 38.90
N CYS A 151 31.00 17.63 39.57
CA CYS A 151 32.14 16.85 40.03
C CYS A 151 32.18 15.46 39.39
N LEU A 152 33.39 14.97 39.15
CA LEU A 152 33.70 13.57 38.84
C LEU A 152 34.49 12.98 40.01
N ASN A 153 33.95 11.97 40.69
CA ASN A 153 34.57 11.37 41.87
C ASN A 153 34.98 12.42 42.93
N GLY A 154 34.11 13.43 43.13
CA GLY A 154 34.32 14.52 44.07
C GLY A 154 35.29 15.63 43.62
N GLN A 155 35.92 15.48 42.45
CA GLN A 155 36.77 16.54 41.88
C GLN A 155 35.97 17.43 40.94
N PRO A 156 36.03 18.78 41.06
CA PRO A 156 35.36 19.69 40.14
C PRO A 156 35.81 19.48 38.69
N THR A 157 34.86 19.62 37.76
CA THR A 157 35.07 19.44 36.32
C THR A 157 34.36 20.52 35.51
N HIS A 158 34.76 20.66 34.25
CA HIS A 158 34.15 21.60 33.31
C HIS A 158 34.02 20.95 31.94
N VAL A 159 33.09 21.47 31.15
CA VAL A 159 32.97 21.13 29.73
C VAL A 159 34.25 21.44 28.94
N SER A 160 34.37 20.86 27.76
CA SER A 160 35.52 21.07 26.87
C SER A 160 35.62 22.51 26.34
N GLN A 161 36.73 22.86 25.68
CA GLN A 161 37.02 24.25 25.27
C GLN A 161 36.99 24.47 23.75
N GLU A 162 36.74 23.45 22.92
CA GLU A 162 36.66 23.64 21.47
C GLU A 162 35.57 24.66 21.14
N ALA A 163 35.85 25.62 20.25
CA ALA A 163 34.93 26.71 19.94
C ALA A 163 34.36 26.63 18.51
N SER A 164 34.81 25.67 17.71
CA SER A 164 34.28 25.43 16.36
C SER A 164 33.69 24.03 16.24
N ILE A 165 32.55 23.90 15.55
CA ILE A 165 31.96 22.61 15.20
C ILE A 165 32.96 21.67 14.49
N SER A 166 33.89 22.22 13.69
CA SER A 166 34.92 21.47 12.98
C SER A 166 35.94 20.78 13.88
N GLU A 167 36.11 21.28 15.10
CA GLU A 167 37.01 20.71 16.10
C GLU A 167 36.28 19.76 17.06
N ALA A 168 34.94 19.85 17.10
CA ALA A 168 34.10 19.17 18.06
C ALA A 168 34.11 17.65 17.88
N LEU A 169 34.22 16.94 19.00
CA LEU A 169 33.83 15.54 19.10
C LEU A 169 32.37 15.48 19.57
N VAL A 170 31.50 14.82 18.80
CA VAL A 170 30.06 14.83 19.07
C VAL A 170 29.55 13.41 19.32
N GLY A 171 28.98 13.20 20.50
CA GLY A 171 28.19 12.02 20.83
C GLY A 171 26.81 12.09 20.18
N PHE A 172 26.23 10.95 19.83
CA PHE A 172 24.87 10.89 19.33
C PHE A 172 24.20 9.57 19.63
N GLY A 173 22.86 9.57 19.64
CA GLY A 173 22.05 8.35 19.65
C GLY A 173 21.43 8.04 18.29
N ILE A 174 20.65 6.96 18.21
CA ILE A 174 19.93 6.60 16.96
C ILE A 174 18.46 6.25 17.19
N GLY A 175 17.96 6.32 18.44
CA GLY A 175 16.59 5.93 18.78
C GLY A 175 16.23 4.47 18.44
N THR A 176 15.05 4.06 18.90
CA THR A 176 14.52 2.69 18.67
C THR A 176 13.52 2.63 17.51
N LYS A 177 12.87 3.75 17.16
CA LYS A 177 11.85 3.83 16.11
C LYS A 177 12.44 4.27 14.78
N ASP A 178 12.01 3.65 13.67
CA ASP A 178 12.44 4.04 12.32
C ASP A 178 12.17 5.51 11.99
N SER A 179 11.07 6.08 12.50
CA SER A 179 10.71 7.50 12.30
C SER A 179 11.68 8.47 12.98
N VAL A 180 12.47 8.00 13.94
CA VAL A 180 13.50 8.78 14.64
C VAL A 180 14.89 8.39 14.13
N ARG A 181 15.13 7.10 13.96
CA ARG A 181 16.43 6.52 13.57
C ARG A 181 16.93 6.98 12.23
N LEU A 182 16.09 6.95 11.19
CA LEU A 182 16.53 7.34 9.85
C LEU A 182 16.91 8.82 9.79
N PRO A 183 16.07 9.76 10.29
CA PRO A 183 16.46 11.17 10.31
C PRO A 183 17.70 11.45 11.19
N MET A 184 17.87 10.73 12.30
CA MET A 184 19.09 10.84 13.12
C MET A 184 20.36 10.41 12.37
N LEU A 185 20.27 9.36 11.53
CA LEU A 185 21.38 8.92 10.67
C LEU A 185 21.66 9.90 9.52
N ASP A 186 20.63 10.51 8.94
CA ASP A 186 20.80 11.57 7.94
C ASP A 186 21.48 12.81 8.56
N PHE A 187 21.09 13.20 9.78
CA PHE A 187 21.78 14.26 10.50
C PHE A 187 23.23 13.86 10.84
N ALA A 188 23.46 12.63 11.30
CA ALA A 188 24.81 12.12 11.55
C ALA A 188 25.68 12.20 10.27
N ARG A 189 25.12 11.88 9.09
CA ARG A 189 25.82 12.02 7.82
C ARG A 189 26.24 13.47 7.57
N GLU A 190 25.33 14.43 7.69
CA GLU A 190 25.63 15.85 7.49
C GLU A 190 26.64 16.38 8.50
N LEU A 191 26.52 15.98 9.76
CA LEU A 191 27.40 16.40 10.85
C LEU A 191 28.80 15.79 10.73
N SER A 192 28.91 14.54 10.26
CA SER A 192 30.19 13.85 10.08
C SER A 192 31.14 14.58 9.14
N ALA A 193 30.60 15.32 8.17
CA ALA A 193 31.37 16.13 7.24
C ALA A 193 31.83 17.48 7.83
N LYS A 194 31.29 17.86 8.99
CA LYS A 194 31.45 19.19 9.60
C LYS A 194 32.13 19.18 10.97
N CYS A 195 32.29 18.02 11.60
CA CYS A 195 32.92 17.87 12.91
C CYS A 195 34.13 16.95 12.88
N ARG A 196 34.90 16.93 13.97
CA ARG A 196 36.11 16.10 14.09
C ARG A 196 35.78 14.61 14.11
N GLY A 197 34.63 14.25 14.68
CA GLY A 197 34.17 12.88 14.67
C GLY A 197 32.92 12.66 15.50
N LEU A 198 32.25 11.55 15.19
CA LEU A 198 31.04 11.10 15.87
C LEU A 198 31.32 9.92 16.79
N ARG A 199 30.59 9.82 17.90
CA ARG A 199 30.63 8.69 18.84
C ARG A 199 29.20 8.23 19.15
N LEU A 200 28.99 6.91 19.17
CA LEU A 200 27.72 6.29 19.54
C LEU A 200 28.01 5.29 20.65
N GLN A 201 27.70 5.67 21.88
CA GLN A 201 27.87 4.77 23.04
C GLN A 201 26.64 3.91 23.32
N GLY A 202 25.43 4.40 22.99
CA GLY A 202 24.18 3.65 23.15
C GLY A 202 23.53 3.76 24.55
N ALA A 203 23.83 4.84 25.27
CA ALA A 203 23.23 5.21 26.55
C ALA A 203 23.30 6.75 26.69
N ALA A 204 22.18 7.43 26.88
CA ALA A 204 22.12 8.90 26.79
C ALA A 204 22.74 9.59 28.02
N ALA A 205 22.54 9.04 29.21
CA ALA A 205 23.05 9.58 30.47
C ALA A 205 24.58 9.59 30.50
N ILE A 206 25.26 8.53 30.04
CA ILE A 206 26.73 8.54 29.97
C ILE A 206 27.26 9.54 28.94
N GLU A 207 26.58 9.73 27.80
CA GLU A 207 26.95 10.71 26.79
C GLU A 207 26.83 12.15 27.33
N LEU A 208 25.77 12.43 28.09
CA LEU A 208 25.60 13.71 28.79
C LEU A 208 26.67 13.90 29.87
N ALA A 209 26.95 12.87 30.68
CA ALA A 209 27.99 12.91 31.71
C ALA A 209 29.39 13.17 31.11
N TRP A 210 29.73 12.51 30.00
CA TRP A 210 30.98 12.74 29.28
C TRP A 210 31.06 14.11 28.64
N THR A 211 29.93 14.68 28.21
CA THR A 211 29.86 16.08 27.75
C THR A 211 30.17 17.04 28.92
N ALA A 212 29.57 16.79 30.10
CA ALA A 212 29.76 17.62 31.28
C ALA A 212 31.22 17.67 31.76
N VAL A 213 31.96 16.56 31.64
CA VAL A 213 33.38 16.50 32.05
C VAL A 213 34.37 16.76 30.89
N GLY A 214 33.88 17.22 29.74
CA GLY A 214 34.71 17.63 28.62
C GLY A 214 35.39 16.51 27.84
N ARG A 215 34.92 15.25 27.95
CA ARG A 215 35.39 14.14 27.10
C ARG A 215 34.88 14.23 25.66
N GLN A 216 33.78 14.96 25.47
CA GLN A 216 33.24 15.35 24.18
C GLN A 216 32.64 16.74 24.25
N SER A 217 32.53 17.39 23.09
CA SER A 217 32.13 18.79 22.98
C SER A 217 30.61 18.97 22.89
N ALA A 218 29.90 17.95 22.39
CA ALA A 218 28.44 17.97 22.27
C ALA A 218 27.83 16.56 22.27
N PHE A 219 26.53 16.50 22.54
CA PHE A 219 25.67 15.32 22.43
C PHE A 219 24.31 15.72 21.83
N TYR A 220 23.73 14.84 21.01
CA TYR A 220 22.34 14.98 20.57
C TYR A 220 21.61 13.64 20.50
N GLU A 221 20.35 13.64 20.90
CA GLU A 221 19.44 12.51 20.66
C GLU A 221 17.98 12.96 20.64
N LEU A 222 17.15 12.26 19.87
CA LEU A 222 15.73 12.55 19.70
C LEU A 222 14.88 11.45 20.36
N ASP A 223 13.68 11.84 20.79
CA ASP A 223 12.67 10.96 21.41
C ASP A 223 13.10 10.24 22.71
N LEU A 224 13.99 10.84 23.50
CA LEU A 224 14.34 10.39 24.85
C LEU A 224 13.25 10.69 25.89
N ASN A 225 13.33 9.98 27.01
CA ASN A 225 12.50 10.19 28.20
C ASN A 225 13.19 11.11 29.21
N SER A 226 12.41 11.59 30.19
CA SER A 226 12.93 12.46 31.25
C SER A 226 13.99 11.77 32.12
N TRP A 227 13.88 10.46 32.35
CA TRP A 227 14.85 9.68 33.12
C TRP A 227 16.21 9.53 32.42
N ASP A 228 16.22 9.47 31.08
CA ASP A 228 17.43 9.45 30.26
C ASP A 228 18.23 10.78 30.36
N ILE A 229 17.52 11.91 30.53
CA ILE A 229 18.10 13.26 30.35
C ILE A 229 18.24 14.08 31.63
N ALA A 230 17.41 13.88 32.66
CA ALA A 230 17.27 14.82 33.77
C ALA A 230 18.58 15.05 34.53
N ALA A 231 19.25 13.98 34.95
CA ALA A 231 20.52 14.08 35.68
C ALA A 231 21.63 14.67 34.79
N GLY A 232 21.75 14.15 33.56
CA GLY A 232 22.74 14.60 32.58
C GLY A 232 22.61 16.06 32.19
N ALA A 233 21.38 16.56 32.05
CA ALA A 233 21.13 17.96 31.72
C ALA A 233 21.60 18.91 32.83
N LEU A 234 21.42 18.55 34.11
CA LEU A 234 21.96 19.33 35.22
C LEU A 234 23.49 19.29 35.22
N LEU A 235 24.11 18.11 35.05
CA LEU A 235 25.58 17.97 34.98
C LEU A 235 26.19 18.88 33.91
N VAL A 236 25.60 18.91 32.71
CA VAL A 236 26.12 19.74 31.60
C VAL A 236 25.97 21.23 31.93
N LYS A 237 24.83 21.67 32.46
CA LYS A 237 24.59 23.07 32.83
C LYS A 237 25.56 23.55 33.91
N GLU A 238 25.69 22.79 34.99
CA GLU A 238 26.58 23.11 36.13
C GLU A 238 28.06 23.07 35.75
N ALA A 239 28.44 22.29 34.73
CA ALA A 239 29.80 22.29 34.18
C ALA A 239 30.11 23.50 33.27
N GLY A 240 29.13 24.38 33.03
CA GLY A 240 29.25 25.55 32.16
C GLY A 240 28.80 25.34 30.71
N GLY A 241 28.15 24.20 30.42
CA GLY A 241 27.59 23.87 29.12
C GLY A 241 26.18 24.44 28.89
N GLN A 242 25.61 24.08 27.73
CA GLN A 242 24.27 24.49 27.31
C GLN A 242 23.45 23.26 26.94
N VAL A 243 22.20 23.24 27.39
CA VAL A 243 21.23 22.18 27.08
C VAL A 243 19.94 22.83 26.59
N THR A 244 19.49 22.41 25.42
CA THR A 244 18.25 22.88 24.78
C THR A 244 17.49 21.70 24.18
N ASN A 245 16.26 21.98 23.78
CA ASN A 245 15.52 21.15 22.86
C ASN A 245 16.11 21.27 21.43
N SER A 246 15.77 20.35 20.54
CA SER A 246 16.27 20.36 19.14
C SER A 246 15.92 21.63 18.34
N ASP A 247 14.91 22.38 18.75
CA ASP A 247 14.50 23.66 18.17
C ASP A 247 15.18 24.88 18.84
N GLY A 248 16.06 24.65 19.82
CA GLY A 248 16.76 25.67 20.58
C GLY A 248 15.97 26.21 21.78
N THR A 249 14.75 25.72 22.04
CA THR A 249 14.01 26.08 23.25
C THR A 249 14.74 25.61 24.51
N ALA A 250 14.62 26.36 25.60
CA ALA A 250 15.33 26.06 26.84
C ALA A 250 14.91 24.69 27.40
N PHE A 251 15.86 23.98 28.01
CA PHE A 251 15.59 22.69 28.63
C PHE A 251 14.49 22.77 29.70
N SER A 252 13.53 21.86 29.61
CA SER A 252 12.57 21.51 30.66
C SER A 252 12.41 19.99 30.70
N LEU A 253 11.88 19.42 31.77
CA LEU A 253 11.67 17.97 31.88
C LEU A 253 10.77 17.40 30.78
N ASN A 254 9.95 18.23 30.13
CA ASN A 254 9.01 17.82 29.10
C ASN A 254 9.65 17.64 27.71
N ILE A 255 10.88 18.08 27.51
CA ILE A 255 11.54 17.91 26.22
C ILE A 255 11.92 16.43 26.03
N ARG A 256 11.85 15.96 24.79
CA ARG A 256 12.30 14.61 24.41
C ARG A 256 13.45 14.63 23.40
N ASN A 257 13.73 15.79 22.81
CA ASN A 257 14.74 15.95 21.78
C ASN A 257 15.85 16.83 22.34
N ILE A 258 16.96 16.25 22.77
CA ILE A 258 17.99 16.97 23.50
C ILE A 258 19.17 17.34 22.60
N VAL A 259 19.66 18.56 22.78
CA VAL A 259 20.97 19.00 22.30
C VAL A 259 21.74 19.56 23.48
N ALA A 260 22.88 18.95 23.78
CA ALA A 260 23.81 19.38 24.82
C ALA A 260 25.15 19.75 24.20
N SER A 261 25.79 20.81 24.68
CA SER A 261 27.14 21.17 24.25
C SER A 261 27.94 21.90 25.32
N ASN A 262 29.23 22.09 25.05
CA ASN A 262 30.15 22.85 25.88
C ASN A 262 29.89 24.38 25.92
N ASN A 263 28.86 24.88 25.22
CA ASN A 263 28.52 26.30 25.14
C ASN A 263 29.68 27.21 24.69
N LYS A 264 30.53 26.73 23.77
CA LYS A 264 31.64 27.50 23.20
C LYS A 264 31.41 27.78 21.71
N GLY A 265 31.75 29.02 21.32
CA GLY A 265 31.73 29.50 19.94
C GLY A 265 30.45 29.13 19.18
N ASP A 266 30.59 28.44 18.04
CA ASP A 266 29.47 28.15 17.13
C ASP A 266 28.82 26.78 17.32
N ILE A 267 29.33 25.92 18.23
CA ILE A 267 28.97 24.50 18.30
C ILE A 267 27.47 24.30 18.51
N HIS A 268 26.91 24.88 19.58
CA HIS A 268 25.49 24.68 19.90
C HIS A 268 24.57 25.17 18.77
N SER A 269 24.84 26.38 18.27
CA SER A 269 24.05 26.98 17.18
C SER A 269 24.16 26.20 15.87
N SER A 270 25.32 25.62 15.59
CA SER A 270 25.55 24.77 14.42
C SER A 270 24.78 23.47 14.53
N MET A 271 24.77 22.84 15.70
CA MET A 271 23.97 21.64 15.95
C MET A 271 22.48 21.91 15.68
N ILE A 272 21.91 22.96 16.27
CA ILE A 272 20.49 23.32 16.06
C ILE A 272 20.19 23.59 14.57
N LYS A 273 21.03 24.37 13.88
CA LYS A 273 20.85 24.66 12.45
C LYS A 273 20.92 23.40 11.58
N LEU A 274 21.84 22.50 11.89
CA LEU A 274 22.00 21.26 11.11
C LEU A 274 20.87 20.28 11.39
N ILE A 275 20.37 20.19 12.61
CA ILE A 275 19.18 19.38 12.96
C ILE A 275 17.95 19.91 12.20
N ALA A 276 17.75 21.23 12.19
CA ALA A 276 16.66 21.86 11.44
C ALA A 276 16.79 21.63 9.92
N LYS A 277 18.02 21.70 9.38
CA LYS A 277 18.28 21.44 7.94
C LYS A 277 18.08 19.97 7.57
N ALA A 278 18.45 19.04 8.46
CA ALA A 278 18.28 17.62 8.25
C ALA A 278 16.82 17.17 8.39
N ASP A 279 15.90 18.09 8.71
CA ASP A 279 14.47 17.86 8.95
C ASP A 279 14.20 16.72 9.96
N ALA A 280 15.17 16.45 10.84
CA ALA A 280 15.19 15.25 11.67
C ALA A 280 14.14 15.24 12.78
N VAL A 281 13.47 16.38 13.00
CA VAL A 281 12.46 16.60 14.02
C VAL A 281 11.04 16.43 13.45
N HIS A 282 10.91 16.26 12.14
CA HIS A 282 9.64 16.19 11.46
C HIS A 282 9.37 14.75 11.02
N ASP A 283 8.26 14.17 11.51
CA ASP A 283 7.79 12.89 11.00
C ASP A 283 7.60 13.00 9.48
N HIS A 284 8.54 12.46 8.71
CA HIS A 284 8.47 12.54 7.26
C HIS A 284 7.26 11.77 6.77
N VAL A 285 6.27 12.51 6.29
CA VAL A 285 5.24 11.90 5.48
C VAL A 285 5.65 11.90 4.03
N ASN A 286 6.02 10.72 3.54
CA ASN A 286 6.22 10.50 2.13
C ASN A 286 4.90 10.61 1.35
N THR A 287 4.55 11.82 0.89
CA THR A 287 3.37 12.13 0.09
C THR A 287 3.55 11.81 -1.41
N TRP A 288 4.72 11.32 -1.84
CA TRP A 288 5.01 10.99 -3.24
C TRP A 288 4.10 9.91 -3.83
N PHE A 289 3.42 9.12 -3.00
CA PHE A 289 2.46 8.13 -3.50
C PHE A 289 1.32 8.79 -4.31
N PHE A 290 1.02 10.07 -4.08
CA PHE A 290 0.03 10.81 -4.87
C PHE A 290 0.42 10.96 -6.35
N MET A 291 1.70 10.83 -6.71
CA MET A 291 2.14 10.81 -8.13
C MET A 291 1.76 9.51 -8.85
N CYS A 292 1.62 8.40 -8.11
CA CYS A 292 1.44 7.08 -8.70
C CYS A 292 0.09 6.97 -9.43
N GLY A 293 -0.95 7.60 -8.87
CA GLY A 293 -2.30 7.56 -9.42
C GLY A 293 -2.44 8.27 -10.78
N PRO A 294 -2.03 9.54 -10.93
CA PRO A 294 -1.97 10.23 -12.22
C PRO A 294 -1.17 9.44 -13.27
N LEU A 295 -0.02 8.87 -12.87
CA LEU A 295 0.76 8.05 -13.78
C LEU A 295 -0.01 6.80 -14.23
N ALA A 296 -0.71 6.12 -13.31
CA ALA A 296 -1.54 4.97 -13.63
C ALA A 296 -2.65 5.32 -14.65
N VAL A 297 -3.31 6.48 -14.48
CA VAL A 297 -4.31 6.98 -15.44
C VAL A 297 -3.68 7.23 -16.82
N ASN A 298 -2.51 7.87 -16.86
CA ASN A 298 -1.80 8.17 -18.11
C ASN A 298 -1.36 6.91 -18.85
N VAL A 299 -0.77 5.95 -18.12
CA VAL A 299 -0.39 4.64 -18.68
C VAL A 299 -1.62 3.88 -19.17
N PHE A 300 -2.75 3.96 -18.46
CA PHE A 300 -3.99 3.30 -18.87
C PHE A 300 -4.49 3.86 -20.22
N LEU A 301 -4.45 5.19 -20.40
CA LEU A 301 -4.84 5.84 -21.66
C LEU A 301 -3.87 5.51 -22.80
N LEU A 302 -2.55 5.49 -22.54
CA LEU A 302 -1.56 5.03 -23.52
C LEU A 302 -1.85 3.59 -23.95
N GLY A 303 -2.10 2.70 -23.01
CA GLY A 303 -2.45 1.33 -23.30
C GLY A 303 -3.80 1.17 -24.00
N LEU A 304 -4.79 2.00 -23.69
CA LEU A 304 -6.06 2.02 -24.43
C LEU A 304 -5.85 2.46 -25.88
N SER A 305 -4.97 3.44 -26.13
CA SER A 305 -4.60 3.84 -27.48
C SER A 305 -3.95 2.70 -28.27
N LEU A 306 -3.08 1.92 -27.63
CA LEU A 306 -2.45 0.74 -28.21
C LEU A 306 -3.48 -0.36 -28.49
N ASN A 307 -4.40 -0.62 -27.56
CA ASN A 307 -5.51 -1.55 -27.74
C ASN A 307 -6.34 -1.18 -28.97
N LEU A 308 -6.78 0.08 -29.10
CA LEU A 308 -7.56 0.57 -30.25
C LEU A 308 -6.80 0.41 -31.57
N TYR A 309 -5.49 0.69 -31.57
CA TYR A 309 -4.65 0.48 -32.75
C TYR A 309 -4.65 -0.99 -33.17
N VAL A 310 -4.40 -1.91 -32.24
CA VAL A 310 -4.38 -3.36 -32.51
C VAL A 310 -5.75 -3.87 -32.94
N TYR A 311 -6.84 -3.39 -32.34
CA TYR A 311 -8.19 -3.76 -32.74
C TYR A 311 -8.45 -3.41 -34.20
N LYS A 312 -8.07 -2.20 -34.60
CA LYS A 312 -8.18 -1.74 -35.99
C LYS A 312 -7.30 -2.56 -36.94
N GLN A 313 -6.03 -2.79 -36.59
CA GLN A 313 -5.10 -3.58 -37.41
C GLN A 313 -5.56 -5.02 -37.63
N ASN A 314 -6.23 -5.61 -36.64
CA ASN A 314 -6.73 -6.98 -36.70
C ASN A 314 -8.22 -7.05 -37.11
N ASN A 315 -8.79 -5.96 -37.61
CA ASN A 315 -10.19 -5.88 -38.07
C ASN A 315 -11.24 -6.32 -37.03
N LEU A 316 -10.94 -6.13 -35.73
CA LEU A 316 -11.88 -6.42 -34.65
C LEU A 316 -13.02 -5.39 -34.65
N ALA A 317 -14.26 -5.85 -34.62
CA ALA A 317 -15.46 -5.01 -34.56
C ALA A 317 -15.74 -4.51 -33.12
N PHE A 318 -14.75 -3.82 -32.53
CA PHE A 318 -14.85 -3.34 -31.14
C PHE A 318 -15.96 -2.29 -30.96
N ASP A 319 -16.29 -1.54 -32.01
CA ASP A 319 -17.41 -0.60 -32.08
C ASP A 319 -18.75 -1.29 -31.84
N GLN A 320 -18.96 -2.45 -32.46
CA GLN A 320 -20.17 -3.27 -32.24
C GLN A 320 -20.19 -3.89 -30.85
N VAL A 321 -19.05 -4.43 -30.40
CA VAL A 321 -18.89 -5.02 -29.06
C VAL A 321 -19.17 -4.01 -27.95
N PHE A 322 -18.78 -2.75 -28.14
CA PHE A 322 -19.04 -1.67 -27.19
C PHE A 322 -20.37 -0.94 -27.45
N ALA A 323 -21.13 -1.31 -28.48
CA ALA A 323 -22.36 -0.66 -28.91
C ALA A 323 -22.18 0.86 -29.08
N MET A 324 -21.09 1.26 -29.75
CA MET A 324 -20.79 2.66 -30.06
C MET A 324 -21.47 3.08 -31.36
N ARG A 325 -21.96 4.33 -31.40
CA ARG A 325 -22.36 4.95 -32.66
C ARG A 325 -21.13 5.27 -33.51
N PRO A 326 -21.22 5.32 -34.86
CA PRO A 326 -20.06 5.59 -35.71
C PRO A 326 -19.33 6.90 -35.38
N ASP A 327 -20.07 7.91 -34.92
CA ASP A 327 -19.57 9.21 -34.51
C ASP A 327 -19.06 9.25 -33.05
N GLU A 328 -19.16 8.16 -32.30
CA GLU A 328 -18.61 8.01 -30.94
C GLU A 328 -17.30 7.22 -30.94
N VAL A 329 -16.94 6.56 -32.04
CA VAL A 329 -15.77 5.70 -32.12
C VAL A 329 -14.49 6.55 -31.98
N PRO A 330 -13.62 6.27 -30.99
CA PRO A 330 -12.36 6.99 -30.84
C PRO A 330 -11.33 6.55 -31.88
N THR A 331 -10.42 7.45 -32.24
CA THR A 331 -9.20 7.07 -32.95
C THR A 331 -8.09 6.75 -31.96
N ALA A 332 -7.27 5.74 -32.25
CA ALA A 332 -6.09 5.41 -31.45
C ALA A 332 -5.18 6.64 -31.28
N HIS A 333 -4.96 7.39 -32.36
CA HIS A 333 -4.17 8.62 -32.35
C HIS A 333 -4.77 9.72 -31.44
N GLY A 334 -6.09 9.85 -31.41
CA GLY A 334 -6.77 10.81 -30.53
C GLY A 334 -6.55 10.47 -29.05
N VAL A 335 -6.73 9.21 -28.68
CA VAL A 335 -6.50 8.74 -27.29
C VAL A 335 -5.02 8.87 -26.91
N PHE A 336 -4.10 8.55 -27.83
CA PHE A 336 -2.67 8.72 -27.62
C PHE A 336 -2.30 10.19 -27.34
N ARG A 337 -2.81 11.13 -28.13
CA ARG A 337 -2.60 12.57 -27.90
C ARG A 337 -3.11 13.03 -26.54
N THR A 338 -4.28 12.56 -26.10
CA THR A 338 -4.79 12.84 -24.75
C THR A 338 -3.83 12.36 -23.67
N ALA A 339 -3.34 11.12 -23.81
CA ALA A 339 -2.47 10.51 -22.83
C ALA A 339 -1.12 11.24 -22.72
N ILE A 340 -0.54 11.62 -23.87
CA ILE A 340 0.69 12.43 -23.91
C ILE A 340 0.45 13.82 -23.32
N PHE A 341 -0.67 14.47 -23.63
CA PHE A 341 -1.00 15.75 -23.04
C PHE A 341 -1.05 15.69 -21.51
N LEU A 342 -1.77 14.70 -20.94
CA LEU A 342 -1.86 14.54 -19.50
C LEU A 342 -0.54 14.13 -18.86
N LEU A 343 0.31 13.37 -19.57
CA LEU A 343 1.66 13.05 -19.11
C LEU A 343 2.55 14.31 -19.07
N VAL A 344 2.42 15.20 -20.05
CA VAL A 344 3.13 16.48 -20.08
C VAL A 344 2.64 17.40 -18.95
N VAL A 345 1.32 17.49 -18.73
CA VAL A 345 0.74 18.22 -17.58
C VAL A 345 1.32 17.68 -16.28
N GLN A 346 1.29 16.36 -16.10
CA GLN A 346 1.88 15.70 -14.94
C GLN A 346 3.36 16.08 -14.78
N PHE A 347 4.16 15.93 -15.84
CA PHE A 347 5.60 16.24 -15.83
C PHE A 347 5.87 17.69 -15.43
N PHE A 348 5.13 18.66 -15.99
CA PHE A 348 5.29 20.08 -15.63
C PHE A 348 4.87 20.38 -14.20
N MET A 349 3.73 19.85 -13.74
CA MET A 349 3.29 20.04 -12.36
C MET A 349 4.32 19.52 -11.35
N PHE A 350 4.94 18.38 -11.64
CA PHE A 350 5.91 17.78 -10.73
C PHE A 350 7.33 18.33 -10.88
N ASN A 351 7.79 18.68 -12.09
CA ASN A 351 9.12 19.28 -12.26
C ASN A 351 9.18 20.76 -11.91
N ALA A 352 8.08 21.50 -12.04
CA ALA A 352 8.03 22.87 -11.52
C ALA A 352 8.25 22.87 -10.00
N GLU A 353 7.66 21.90 -9.30
CA GLU A 353 7.87 21.72 -7.85
C GLU A 353 9.32 21.31 -7.55
N ILE A 354 9.91 20.42 -8.33
CA ILE A 354 11.32 20.00 -8.18
C ILE A 354 12.28 21.18 -8.42
N ALA A 355 12.06 21.96 -9.48
CA ALA A 355 12.90 23.09 -9.86
C ALA A 355 12.83 24.24 -8.86
N GLN A 356 11.67 24.46 -8.22
CA GLN A 356 11.53 25.46 -7.16
C GLN A 356 12.43 25.18 -5.95
N ARG A 357 12.84 23.93 -5.71
CA ARG A 357 13.48 23.51 -4.45
C ARG A 357 14.96 23.15 -4.55
N GLY A 358 15.54 23.17 -5.75
CA GLY A 358 16.99 23.20 -5.91
C GLY A 358 17.73 21.96 -5.40
N ASP A 359 17.27 20.77 -5.80
CA ASP A 359 18.01 19.49 -5.74
C ASP A 359 17.75 18.61 -4.51
N ALA A 360 16.75 17.72 -4.63
CA ALA A 360 16.72 16.35 -4.11
C ALA A 360 15.34 15.75 -4.40
N PHE A 361 15.28 14.47 -4.75
CA PHE A 361 14.07 13.63 -4.64
C PHE A 361 13.68 13.40 -3.15
N GLY A 362 13.85 14.43 -2.32
CA GLY A 362 13.67 14.49 -0.88
C GLY A 362 12.25 14.92 -0.55
N ILE A 363 11.64 14.11 0.29
CA ILE A 363 10.28 14.22 0.78
C ILE A 363 10.27 15.34 1.81
N ASP A 364 9.72 16.51 1.47
CA ASP A 364 9.30 17.42 2.53
C ASP A 364 8.17 18.36 2.13
N GLU A 365 7.16 18.41 2.99
CA GLU A 365 6.01 19.35 3.05
C GLU A 365 5.30 19.75 1.75
N THR A 366 5.48 19.01 0.66
CA THR A 366 4.68 19.25 -0.54
C THR A 366 3.23 18.82 -0.26
N ARG A 367 2.30 19.76 -0.44
CA ARG A 367 0.87 19.51 -0.63
C ARG A 367 0.63 18.71 -1.91
N MET A 368 1.24 17.53 -2.04
CA MET A 368 1.12 16.64 -3.20
C MET A 368 -0.33 16.23 -3.43
N GLU A 369 -1.16 16.28 -2.38
CA GLU A 369 -2.61 16.17 -2.51
C GLU A 369 -3.19 17.27 -3.42
N MET A 370 -2.66 18.50 -3.37
CA MET A 370 -3.08 19.60 -4.25
C MET A 370 -2.61 19.39 -5.68
N LEU A 371 -1.43 18.82 -5.90
CA LEU A 371 -0.98 18.45 -7.24
C LEU A 371 -1.87 17.34 -7.83
N LEU A 372 -2.24 16.33 -7.04
CA LEU A 372 -3.21 15.31 -7.44
C LEU A 372 -4.57 15.93 -7.77
N LEU A 373 -5.10 16.79 -6.91
CA LEU A 373 -6.37 17.48 -7.13
C LEU A 373 -6.32 18.38 -8.38
N GLY A 374 -5.23 19.11 -8.58
CA GLY A 374 -4.99 19.91 -9.79
C GLY A 374 -4.98 19.05 -11.05
N TYR A 375 -4.27 17.91 -11.03
CA TYR A 375 -4.28 16.95 -12.13
C TYR A 375 -5.70 16.43 -12.42
N VAL A 376 -6.46 16.06 -11.37
CA VAL A 376 -7.85 15.61 -11.50
C VAL A 376 -8.73 16.71 -12.08
N CYS A 377 -8.58 17.97 -11.64
CA CYS A 377 -9.29 19.11 -12.19
C CYS A 377 -9.02 19.29 -13.69
N VAL A 378 -7.76 19.17 -14.13
CA VAL A 378 -7.41 19.22 -15.56
C VAL A 378 -8.07 18.07 -16.32
N ALA A 379 -7.96 16.83 -15.83
CA ALA A 379 -8.53 15.66 -16.48
C ALA A 379 -10.06 15.75 -16.60
N VAL A 380 -10.76 16.18 -15.54
CA VAL A 380 -12.21 16.39 -15.53
C VAL A 380 -12.60 17.54 -16.46
N SER A 381 -11.86 18.66 -16.47
CA SER A 381 -12.13 19.79 -17.35
C SER A 381 -12.02 19.40 -18.82
N LEU A 382 -11.02 18.59 -19.19
CA LEU A 382 -10.92 18.04 -20.55
C LEU A 382 -12.10 17.12 -20.88
N LEU A 383 -12.51 16.28 -19.93
CA LEU A 383 -13.61 15.33 -20.12
C LEU A 383 -14.94 16.05 -20.38
N LEU A 384 -15.20 17.14 -19.64
CA LEU A 384 -16.43 17.92 -19.70
C LEU A 384 -16.40 19.09 -20.70
N CYS A 385 -15.24 19.35 -21.32
CA CYS A 385 -15.08 20.47 -22.25
C CYS A 385 -16.13 20.38 -23.39
N PRO A 386 -16.92 21.45 -23.65
CA PRO A 386 -17.93 21.44 -24.71
C PRO A 386 -17.31 21.60 -26.12
N LEU A 387 -16.05 22.04 -26.20
CA LEU A 387 -15.33 22.19 -27.46
C LEU A 387 -14.89 20.83 -28.01
N ASN A 388 -14.64 20.74 -29.32
CA ASN A 388 -14.20 19.49 -29.95
C ASN A 388 -12.71 19.15 -29.72
N VAL A 389 -12.18 19.47 -28.53
CA VAL A 389 -10.81 19.17 -28.10
C VAL A 389 -10.77 17.73 -27.59
N LEU A 390 -10.10 16.78 -28.27
CA LEU A 390 -10.08 15.33 -27.94
C LEU A 390 -11.38 14.55 -28.22
N HIS A 391 -12.06 14.87 -29.32
CA HIS A 391 -13.29 14.21 -29.82
C HIS A 391 -14.48 14.20 -28.84
N TYR A 392 -15.32 15.24 -28.92
CA TYR A 392 -16.39 15.51 -27.95
C TYR A 392 -17.38 14.34 -27.75
N LYS A 393 -17.84 13.74 -28.85
CA LYS A 393 -18.84 12.66 -28.81
C LYS A 393 -18.33 11.42 -28.07
N PHE A 394 -17.06 11.06 -28.27
CA PHE A 394 -16.42 9.97 -27.52
C PHE A 394 -16.34 10.29 -26.02
N ARG A 395 -15.96 11.52 -25.63
CA ARG A 395 -15.92 11.91 -24.21
C ARG A 395 -17.30 11.83 -23.56
N MET A 396 -18.33 12.34 -24.20
CA MET A 396 -19.70 12.23 -23.70
C MET A 396 -20.22 10.80 -23.67
N PHE A 397 -19.77 9.93 -24.57
CA PHE A 397 -19.99 8.50 -24.47
C PHE A 397 -19.35 7.93 -23.18
N VAL A 398 -18.06 8.20 -22.94
CA VAL A 398 -17.34 7.76 -21.73
C VAL A 398 -18.02 8.27 -20.46
N VAL A 399 -18.35 9.57 -20.37
CA VAL A 399 -19.04 10.18 -19.22
C VAL A 399 -20.37 9.47 -18.93
N ARG A 400 -21.21 9.25 -19.95
CA ARG A 400 -22.50 8.57 -19.78
C ARG A 400 -22.32 7.13 -19.28
N LYS A 401 -21.31 6.40 -19.76
CA LYS A 401 -21.06 5.03 -19.34
C LYS A 401 -20.45 4.93 -17.94
N ILE A 402 -19.54 5.83 -17.56
CA ILE A 402 -19.03 5.94 -16.19
C ILE A 402 -20.18 6.26 -15.22
N ALA A 403 -21.03 7.23 -15.56
CA ALA A 403 -22.19 7.58 -14.73
C ALA A 403 -23.12 6.39 -14.51
N ARG A 404 -23.34 5.53 -15.53
CA ARG A 404 -24.12 4.30 -15.38
C ARG A 404 -23.44 3.26 -14.48
N CYS A 405 -22.11 3.13 -14.55
CA CYS A 405 -21.37 2.23 -13.65
C CYS A 405 -21.50 2.66 -12.18
N LEU A 406 -21.59 3.97 -11.92
CA LEU A 406 -21.75 4.55 -10.58
C LEU A 406 -23.20 4.53 -10.06
N TRP A 407 -24.17 4.06 -10.84
CA TRP A 407 -25.58 3.99 -10.44
C TRP A 407 -25.84 3.36 -9.06
N PRO A 408 -25.14 2.28 -8.61
CA PRO A 408 -25.34 1.71 -7.27
C PRO A 408 -25.23 2.74 -6.13
N PHE A 409 -24.53 3.85 -6.36
CA PHE A 409 -24.30 4.93 -5.38
C PHE A 409 -25.16 6.18 -5.64
N GLN A 410 -25.96 6.23 -6.70
CA GLN A 410 -26.74 7.42 -7.06
C GLN A 410 -28.03 7.56 -6.25
N ASN A 411 -28.68 6.45 -5.90
CA ASN A 411 -30.01 6.47 -5.25
C ASN A 411 -30.04 5.84 -3.85
N PHE A 412 -28.87 5.49 -3.28
CA PHE A 412 -28.75 4.83 -1.96
C PHE A 412 -29.78 3.71 -1.72
N SER A 413 -30.16 2.99 -2.78
CA SER A 413 -31.19 1.96 -2.75
C SER A 413 -30.56 0.59 -2.89
N LEU A 414 -30.90 -0.33 -1.98
CA LEU A 414 -30.47 -1.73 -2.02
C LEU A 414 -31.20 -2.55 -3.10
N LYS A 415 -32.15 -1.95 -3.84
CA LYS A 415 -32.84 -2.61 -4.95
C LYS A 415 -31.93 -2.67 -6.17
N LEU A 416 -31.59 -3.88 -6.60
CA LEU A 416 -30.79 -4.07 -7.81
C LEU A 416 -31.52 -3.49 -9.04
N PRO A 417 -30.81 -2.76 -9.92
CA PRO A 417 -31.38 -2.19 -11.13
C PRO A 417 -31.96 -3.26 -12.05
N THR A 418 -33.00 -2.88 -12.79
CA THR A 418 -33.64 -3.76 -13.77
C THR A 418 -32.98 -3.72 -15.15
N HIS A 419 -32.12 -2.74 -15.45
CA HIS A 419 -31.47 -2.65 -16.76
C HIS A 419 -30.38 -3.72 -16.94
N ALA A 420 -30.17 -4.17 -18.18
CA ALA A 420 -29.07 -5.09 -18.50
C ALA A 420 -27.71 -4.38 -18.37
N THR A 421 -26.67 -5.13 -18.01
CA THR A 421 -25.29 -4.61 -17.98
C THR A 421 -24.60 -4.88 -19.33
N PRO A 422 -24.52 -3.91 -20.25
CA PRO A 422 -23.82 -4.08 -21.51
C PRO A 422 -22.32 -4.27 -21.29
N PHE A 423 -21.66 -4.94 -22.23
CA PHE A 423 -20.23 -5.26 -22.12
C PHE A 423 -19.32 -4.04 -21.93
N ILE A 424 -19.65 -2.89 -22.53
CA ILE A 424 -18.89 -1.64 -22.31
C ILE A 424 -18.89 -1.19 -20.84
N GLU A 425 -19.99 -1.39 -20.11
CA GLU A 425 -20.05 -1.03 -18.68
C GLU A 425 -19.25 -2.02 -17.82
N VAL A 426 -19.17 -3.29 -18.24
CA VAL A 426 -18.25 -4.28 -17.64
C VAL A 426 -16.80 -3.87 -17.90
N PHE A 427 -16.47 -3.53 -19.15
CA PHE A 427 -15.12 -3.13 -19.57
C PHE A 427 -14.62 -1.91 -18.81
N ILE A 428 -15.45 -0.87 -18.65
CA ILE A 428 -15.12 0.34 -17.90
C ILE A 428 -14.93 0.02 -16.41
N ALA A 429 -15.87 -0.72 -15.81
CA ALA A 429 -15.79 -1.04 -14.39
C ALA A 429 -14.58 -1.94 -14.06
N ASP A 430 -14.22 -2.86 -14.95
CA ASP A 430 -12.98 -3.65 -14.82
C ASP A 430 -11.74 -2.77 -14.95
N GLY A 431 -11.74 -1.75 -15.82
CA GLY A 431 -10.71 -0.72 -15.85
C GLY A 431 -10.57 0.03 -14.53
N MET A 432 -11.70 0.38 -13.89
CA MET A 432 -11.70 1.05 -12.58
C MET A 432 -11.09 0.19 -11.46
N THR A 433 -11.19 -1.14 -11.52
CA THR A 433 -10.53 -2.02 -10.52
C THR A 433 -9.01 -1.87 -10.52
N SER A 434 -8.42 -1.64 -11.69
CA SER A 434 -6.98 -1.38 -11.84
C SER A 434 -6.58 0.06 -11.49
N LEU A 435 -7.55 0.94 -11.22
CA LEU A 435 -7.37 2.30 -10.73
C LEU A 435 -7.85 2.47 -9.28
N SER A 436 -8.10 1.39 -8.54
CA SER A 436 -8.61 1.45 -7.16
C SER A 436 -7.70 2.25 -6.23
N LYS A 437 -6.38 2.15 -6.41
CA LYS A 437 -5.40 2.92 -5.63
C LYS A 437 -5.47 4.42 -5.92
N PHE A 438 -5.67 4.83 -7.18
CA PHE A 438 -5.89 6.23 -7.52
C PHE A 438 -7.16 6.78 -6.86
N ILE A 439 -8.24 5.99 -6.81
CA ILE A 439 -9.49 6.37 -6.14
C ILE A 439 -9.27 6.50 -4.62
N GLN A 440 -8.52 5.57 -4.02
CA GLN A 440 -8.10 5.66 -2.62
C GLN A 440 -7.30 6.95 -2.36
N ASP A 441 -6.30 7.24 -3.19
CA ASP A 441 -5.45 8.41 -3.03
C ASP A 441 -6.23 9.71 -3.21
N LEU A 442 -7.16 9.76 -4.16
CA LEU A 442 -8.04 10.91 -4.33
C LEU A 442 -8.91 11.15 -3.08
N SER A 443 -9.39 10.09 -2.43
CA SER A 443 -10.16 10.25 -1.19
C SER A 443 -9.31 10.80 -0.04
N VAL A 444 -8.05 10.34 0.09
CA VAL A 444 -7.09 10.86 1.07
C VAL A 444 -6.80 12.34 0.77
N ALA A 445 -6.58 12.69 -0.50
CA ALA A 445 -6.31 14.06 -0.92
C ALA A 445 -7.49 15.02 -0.62
N LEU A 446 -8.72 14.57 -0.85
CA LEU A 446 -9.92 15.35 -0.52
C LEU A 446 -10.09 15.52 1.00
N MET A 447 -9.85 14.47 1.79
CA MET A 447 -9.86 14.58 3.25
C MET A 447 -8.85 15.63 3.73
N LEU A 448 -7.62 15.57 3.21
CA LEU A 448 -6.58 16.55 3.54
C LEU A 448 -6.96 17.97 3.15
N LEU A 449 -7.60 18.16 1.99
CA LEU A 449 -8.12 19.47 1.60
C LEU A 449 -9.17 19.98 2.60
N VAL A 450 -10.15 19.14 2.97
CA VAL A 450 -11.20 19.52 3.93
C VAL A 450 -10.60 19.85 5.29
N MET A 451 -9.60 19.09 5.75
CA MET A 451 -8.90 19.37 7.00
C MET A 451 -8.12 20.69 6.91
N SER A 452 -7.46 20.95 5.77
CA SER A 452 -6.70 22.18 5.53
C SER A 452 -7.58 23.43 5.56
N LEU A 453 -8.88 23.30 5.29
CA LEU A 453 -9.83 24.40 5.37
C LEU A 453 -10.32 24.66 6.81
N ASN A 454 -10.15 23.71 7.73
CA ASN A 454 -10.78 23.71 9.06
C ASN A 454 -9.78 23.66 10.23
N SER A 455 -8.47 23.57 9.99
CA SER A 455 -7.46 23.35 11.04
C SER A 455 -6.27 24.30 10.90
N GLU A 456 -5.62 24.63 12.01
CA GLU A 456 -4.38 25.40 12.01
C GLU A 456 -3.21 24.60 11.37
N PRO A 457 -2.22 25.25 10.75
CA PRO A 457 -1.16 24.57 9.98
C PRO A 457 -0.39 23.49 10.77
N ASN A 458 -0.10 23.74 12.05
CA ASN A 458 0.61 22.80 12.92
C ASN A 458 -0.23 21.56 13.30
N ASP A 459 -1.56 21.70 13.36
CA ASP A 459 -2.49 20.58 13.60
C ASP A 459 -2.65 19.68 12.36
N LEU A 460 -2.39 20.23 11.17
CA LEU A 460 -2.54 19.52 9.91
C LEU A 460 -1.53 18.38 9.76
N LYS A 461 -0.26 18.61 10.14
CA LYS A 461 0.83 17.63 10.09
C LYS A 461 0.63 16.49 11.09
N LYS A 462 0.24 16.82 12.33
CA LYS A 462 -0.09 15.83 13.37
C LYS A 462 -1.35 15.02 13.01
N SER A 463 -2.35 15.68 12.43
CA SER A 463 -3.57 15.01 11.94
C SER A 463 -3.36 14.20 10.66
N TYR A 464 -2.36 14.56 9.83
CA TYR A 464 -1.94 13.78 8.66
C TYR A 464 -1.54 12.36 9.09
N LEU A 465 -0.76 12.24 10.16
CA LEU A 465 -0.15 10.98 10.61
C LEU A 465 -1.12 10.08 11.37
N SER A 466 -2.00 10.62 12.21
CA SER A 466 -2.94 9.82 13.02
C SER A 466 -4.28 9.55 12.32
N LYS A 467 -4.95 10.56 11.78
CA LYS A 467 -6.36 10.43 11.34
C LYS A 467 -6.55 9.79 9.95
N LEU A 468 -5.54 9.85 9.07
CA LEU A 468 -5.66 9.25 7.73
C LEU A 468 -5.63 7.72 7.72
N LYS A 469 -4.86 7.10 8.63
CA LYS A 469 -4.76 5.64 8.73
C LYS A 469 -5.96 5.02 9.43
N GLU A 470 -6.54 5.75 10.38
CA GLU A 470 -7.70 5.35 11.19
C GLU A 470 -9.04 5.63 10.51
N SER A 471 -9.06 6.37 9.40
CA SER A 471 -10.30 6.63 8.68
C SER A 471 -10.72 5.43 7.81
N PRO A 472 -12.00 5.00 7.85
CA PRO A 472 -12.50 3.96 6.95
C PRO A 472 -12.69 4.44 5.50
N LEU A 473 -12.70 5.77 5.27
CA LEU A 473 -13.07 6.35 3.99
C LEU A 473 -12.14 5.93 2.83
N PRO A 474 -10.80 5.96 2.97
CA PRO A 474 -9.90 5.51 1.90
C PRO A 474 -10.09 4.04 1.52
N TYR A 475 -10.37 3.17 2.50
CA TYR A 475 -10.61 1.75 2.24
C TYR A 475 -11.96 1.52 1.55
N PHE A 476 -12.98 2.29 1.90
CA PHE A 476 -14.26 2.29 1.20
C PHE A 476 -14.11 2.79 -0.25
N ALA A 477 -13.37 3.88 -0.46
CA ALA A 477 -13.06 4.40 -1.78
C ALA A 477 -12.32 3.35 -2.65
N ALA A 478 -11.30 2.69 -2.09
CA ALA A 478 -10.59 1.59 -2.75
C ALA A 478 -11.50 0.40 -3.11
N SER A 479 -12.52 0.14 -2.29
CA SER A 479 -13.48 -0.96 -2.46
C SER A 479 -14.53 -0.68 -3.55
N THR A 480 -14.76 0.59 -3.89
CA THR A 480 -15.87 1.03 -4.74
C THR A 480 -15.91 0.33 -6.11
N PRO A 481 -14.79 0.22 -6.88
CA PRO A 481 -14.80 -0.48 -8.16
C PRO A 481 -15.21 -1.97 -8.06
N TYR A 482 -14.80 -2.62 -6.98
CA TYR A 482 -15.12 -4.03 -6.73
C TYR A 482 -16.58 -4.22 -6.36
N ILE A 483 -17.16 -3.29 -5.58
CA ILE A 483 -18.60 -3.26 -5.29
C ILE A 483 -19.41 -3.08 -6.58
N ILE A 484 -18.99 -2.17 -7.48
CA ILE A 484 -19.63 -1.97 -8.79
C ILE A 484 -19.65 -3.29 -9.58
N ARG A 485 -18.50 -3.96 -9.70
CA ARG A 485 -18.38 -5.21 -10.46
C ARG A 485 -19.18 -6.35 -9.83
N ALA A 486 -19.13 -6.51 -8.51
CA ALA A 486 -19.95 -7.50 -7.80
C ALA A 486 -21.45 -7.26 -8.05
N THR A 487 -21.89 -6.00 -8.00
CA THR A 487 -23.27 -5.59 -8.26
C THR A 487 -23.69 -5.91 -9.70
N GLN A 488 -22.87 -5.56 -10.68
CA GLN A 488 -23.12 -5.88 -12.09
C GLN A 488 -23.24 -7.40 -12.34
N CYS A 489 -22.42 -8.21 -11.66
CA CYS A 489 -22.50 -9.66 -11.74
C CYS A 489 -23.81 -10.19 -11.12
N LEU A 490 -24.27 -9.62 -10.00
CA LEU A 490 -25.56 -9.95 -9.39
C LEU A 490 -26.77 -9.54 -10.26
N ILE A 491 -26.70 -8.40 -10.96
CA ILE A 491 -27.73 -8.00 -11.94
C ILE A 491 -27.82 -9.06 -13.04
N SER A 492 -26.68 -9.49 -13.57
CA SER A 492 -26.62 -10.53 -14.59
C SER A 492 -27.14 -11.88 -14.07
N PHE A 493 -26.78 -12.26 -12.84
CA PHE A 493 -27.32 -13.45 -12.16
C PHE A 493 -28.85 -13.46 -12.08
N ARG A 494 -29.47 -12.31 -11.78
CA ARG A 494 -30.94 -12.21 -11.69
C ARG A 494 -31.64 -12.28 -13.05
N ARG A 495 -30.98 -11.78 -14.10
CA ARG A 495 -31.55 -11.69 -15.44
C ARG A 495 -31.37 -12.98 -16.25
N THR A 496 -30.33 -13.74 -15.95
CA THR A 496 -30.02 -14.98 -16.64
C THR A 496 -30.96 -16.10 -16.18
N THR A 497 -31.59 -16.80 -17.13
CA THR A 497 -32.52 -17.90 -16.85
C THR A 497 -31.80 -19.26 -16.73
N SER A 498 -30.75 -19.47 -17.52
CA SER A 498 -29.91 -20.68 -17.52
C SER A 498 -29.22 -20.89 -16.18
N VAL A 499 -29.45 -22.04 -15.53
CA VAL A 499 -28.90 -22.37 -14.20
C VAL A 499 -27.37 -22.36 -14.21
N ASN A 500 -26.75 -22.91 -15.25
CA ASN A 500 -25.29 -22.96 -15.37
C ASN A 500 -24.70 -21.55 -15.51
N ASP A 501 -25.31 -20.71 -16.34
CA ASP A 501 -24.84 -19.34 -16.56
C ASP A 501 -25.08 -18.45 -15.33
N ARG A 502 -26.17 -18.69 -14.59
CA ARG A 502 -26.39 -18.08 -13.27
C ARG A 502 -25.26 -18.45 -12.32
N PHE A 503 -24.90 -19.72 -12.22
CA PHE A 503 -23.80 -20.15 -11.35
C PHE A 503 -22.48 -19.45 -11.71
N LEU A 504 -22.17 -19.30 -13.00
CA LEU A 504 -21.01 -18.53 -13.46
C LEU A 504 -21.06 -17.05 -13.03
N HIS A 505 -22.22 -16.40 -13.10
CA HIS A 505 -22.35 -15.03 -12.59
C HIS A 505 -22.11 -14.93 -11.09
N LEU A 506 -22.56 -15.92 -10.31
CA LEU A 506 -22.31 -15.98 -8.88
C LEU A 506 -20.82 -16.16 -8.57
N LEU A 507 -20.13 -17.06 -9.28
CA LEU A 507 -18.68 -17.21 -9.16
C LEU A 507 -17.95 -15.90 -9.49
N ASN A 508 -18.37 -15.19 -10.55
CA ASN A 508 -17.78 -13.90 -10.88
C ASN A 508 -17.99 -12.87 -9.76
N THR A 509 -19.17 -12.85 -9.13
CA THR A 509 -19.42 -12.03 -7.94
C THR A 509 -18.42 -12.38 -6.83
N MET A 510 -18.22 -13.68 -6.55
CA MET A 510 -17.28 -14.14 -5.52
C MET A 510 -15.83 -13.71 -5.79
N LYS A 511 -15.42 -13.60 -7.06
CA LYS A 511 -14.08 -13.08 -7.44
C LYS A 511 -13.88 -11.63 -6.98
N TYR A 512 -14.90 -10.78 -7.11
CA TYR A 512 -14.80 -9.40 -6.62
C TYR A 512 -14.98 -9.33 -5.11
N CYS A 513 -15.77 -10.22 -4.50
CA CYS A 513 -15.86 -10.35 -3.04
C CYS A 513 -14.51 -10.78 -2.40
N SER A 514 -13.72 -11.64 -3.04
CA SER A 514 -12.38 -11.98 -2.51
C SER A 514 -11.44 -10.77 -2.51
N SER A 515 -11.58 -9.86 -3.49
CA SER A 515 -10.83 -8.61 -3.51
C SER A 515 -11.27 -7.66 -2.38
N LEU A 516 -12.57 -7.58 -2.11
CA LEU A 516 -13.10 -6.82 -0.96
C LEU A 516 -12.58 -7.37 0.36
N LEU A 517 -12.53 -8.69 0.51
CA LEU A 517 -11.98 -9.33 1.71
C LEU A 517 -10.52 -8.95 1.95
N VAL A 518 -9.68 -8.94 0.90
CA VAL A 518 -8.28 -8.49 1.01
C VAL A 518 -8.21 -7.04 1.48
N ILE A 519 -9.04 -6.14 0.93
CA ILE A 519 -9.07 -4.73 1.36
C ILE A 519 -9.49 -4.62 2.82
N SER A 520 -10.56 -5.31 3.24
CA SER A 520 -11.07 -5.26 4.61
C SER A 520 -10.09 -5.81 5.63
N VAL A 521 -9.47 -6.96 5.36
CA VAL A 521 -8.46 -7.56 6.24
C VAL A 521 -7.20 -6.68 6.32
N GLY A 522 -6.81 -6.04 5.22
CA GLY A 522 -5.70 -5.08 5.21
C GLY A 522 -6.02 -3.77 5.95
N ALA A 523 -7.28 -3.33 5.94
CA ALA A 523 -7.74 -2.13 6.64
C ALA A 523 -7.84 -2.34 8.16
N TYR A 524 -8.25 -3.52 8.61
CA TYR A 524 -8.59 -3.78 10.01
C TYR A 524 -7.49 -3.39 11.03
N PRO A 525 -6.20 -3.76 10.86
CA PRO A 525 -5.16 -3.35 11.81
C PRO A 525 -4.91 -1.84 11.79
N MET A 526 -5.04 -1.21 10.62
CA MET A 526 -4.87 0.24 10.47
C MET A 526 -5.99 1.03 11.16
N LEU A 527 -7.23 0.50 11.13
CA LEU A 527 -8.39 1.11 11.78
C LEU A 527 -8.44 0.86 13.29
N THR A 528 -7.76 -0.17 13.78
CA THR A 528 -7.80 -0.58 15.20
C THR A 528 -6.54 -0.20 15.98
N GLY A 529 -5.53 0.38 15.32
CA GLY A 529 -4.26 0.74 15.95
C GLY A 529 -3.39 -0.45 16.36
N ILE A 530 -3.73 -1.67 15.88
CA ILE A 530 -3.02 -2.91 16.19
C ILE A 530 -1.85 -3.10 15.21
N ALA A 531 -0.82 -3.84 15.61
CA ALA A 531 0.39 -4.15 14.84
C ALA A 531 0.13 -4.44 13.33
N ARG A 532 1.11 -4.06 12.50
CA ARG A 532 1.00 -3.98 11.04
C ARG A 532 0.55 -5.32 10.38
N PRO A 533 -0.26 -5.26 9.30
CA PRO A 533 -0.82 -6.44 8.63
C PRO A 533 0.22 -7.40 8.02
N GLU A 534 1.48 -6.98 7.88
CA GLU A 534 2.59 -7.79 7.35
C GLU A 534 2.91 -9.06 8.15
N HIS A 535 2.50 -9.13 9.42
CA HIS A 535 2.62 -10.35 10.23
C HIS A 535 1.34 -11.20 10.29
N ASN A 536 0.28 -10.78 9.58
CA ASN A 536 -1.00 -11.48 9.61
C ASN A 536 -1.07 -12.55 8.51
N SER A 537 -0.78 -13.81 8.87
CA SER A 537 -0.87 -14.98 7.97
C SER A 537 -2.22 -15.10 7.26
N PHE A 538 -3.32 -14.61 7.87
CA PHE A 538 -4.64 -14.61 7.25
C PHE A 538 -4.75 -13.64 6.08
N PHE A 539 -4.17 -12.44 6.20
CA PHE A 539 -4.14 -11.47 5.10
C PHE A 539 -3.41 -12.04 3.88
N LEU A 540 -2.24 -12.65 4.10
CA LEU A 540 -1.45 -13.27 3.02
C LEU A 540 -2.24 -14.38 2.33
N LEU A 541 -2.93 -15.23 3.10
CA LEU A 541 -3.80 -16.27 2.57
C LEU A 541 -4.91 -15.70 1.68
N CYS A 542 -5.61 -14.64 2.14
CA CYS A 542 -6.63 -13.95 1.35
C CYS A 542 -6.05 -13.37 0.05
N ALA A 543 -4.86 -12.76 0.11
CA ALA A 543 -4.22 -12.15 -1.05
C ALA A 543 -3.82 -13.20 -2.10
N VAL A 544 -3.19 -14.30 -1.68
CA VAL A 544 -2.82 -15.42 -2.55
C VAL A 544 -4.05 -16.04 -3.19
N PHE A 545 -5.10 -16.32 -2.40
CA PHE A 545 -6.36 -16.85 -2.91
C PHE A 545 -6.98 -15.91 -3.96
N ASN A 546 -7.07 -14.62 -3.67
CA ASN A 546 -7.63 -13.63 -4.60
C ASN A 546 -6.83 -13.56 -5.92
N SER A 547 -5.49 -13.58 -5.85
CA SER A 547 -4.62 -13.54 -7.03
C SER A 547 -4.78 -14.77 -7.89
N LEU A 548 -4.76 -15.98 -7.30
CA LEU A 548 -4.94 -17.23 -8.04
C LEU A 548 -6.34 -17.36 -8.62
N TYR A 549 -7.37 -17.02 -7.84
CA TYR A 549 -8.75 -17.08 -8.33
C TYR A 549 -8.95 -16.14 -9.53
N SER A 550 -8.47 -14.90 -9.42
CA SER A 550 -8.60 -13.93 -10.49
C SER A 550 -7.75 -14.28 -11.71
N PHE A 551 -6.57 -14.88 -11.54
CA PHE A 551 -5.75 -15.41 -12.64
C PHE A 551 -6.51 -16.48 -13.43
N LEU A 552 -7.04 -17.48 -12.73
CA LEU A 552 -7.80 -18.57 -13.34
C LEU A 552 -9.04 -18.03 -14.06
N TRP A 553 -9.72 -17.04 -13.46
CA TRP A 553 -10.86 -16.38 -14.09
C TRP A 553 -10.47 -15.68 -15.41
N ASP A 554 -9.37 -14.93 -15.41
CA ASP A 554 -8.89 -14.23 -16.59
C ASP A 554 -8.64 -15.20 -17.74
N VAL A 555 -7.86 -16.25 -17.50
CA VAL A 555 -7.48 -17.23 -18.52
C VAL A 555 -8.70 -18.01 -19.03
N VAL A 556 -9.52 -18.53 -18.13
CA VAL A 556 -10.59 -19.48 -18.50
C VAL A 556 -11.86 -18.77 -18.96
N MET A 557 -12.33 -17.78 -18.21
CA MET A 557 -13.66 -17.19 -18.42
C MET A 557 -13.60 -15.95 -19.30
N ASP A 558 -12.72 -15.02 -18.96
CA ASP A 558 -12.61 -13.73 -19.66
C ASP A 558 -11.90 -13.89 -21.01
N TRP A 559 -10.88 -14.73 -21.08
CA TRP A 559 -10.17 -14.99 -22.33
C TRP A 559 -10.62 -16.27 -23.02
N GLY A 560 -11.49 -17.10 -22.43
CA GLY A 560 -11.92 -18.34 -23.09
C GLY A 560 -10.77 -19.26 -23.51
N LEU A 561 -9.62 -19.17 -22.84
CA LEU A 561 -8.47 -20.07 -23.02
C LEU A 561 -8.65 -21.25 -22.04
N GLY A 562 -7.92 -22.34 -22.23
CA GLY A 562 -8.12 -23.57 -21.44
C GLY A 562 -9.30 -24.44 -21.90
N GLN A 563 -9.89 -24.16 -23.06
CA GLN A 563 -10.94 -24.99 -23.69
C GLN A 563 -10.42 -25.68 -24.97
N PRO A 564 -9.65 -26.78 -24.85
CA PRO A 564 -9.13 -27.47 -26.04
C PRO A 564 -10.28 -28.16 -26.81
N LYS A 565 -10.49 -27.78 -28.07
CA LYS A 565 -11.22 -28.63 -29.03
C LYS A 565 -10.22 -29.40 -29.89
N LEU A 566 -10.48 -30.70 -30.10
CA LEU A 566 -9.71 -31.58 -30.99
C LEU A 566 -9.70 -31.05 -32.44
N PRO A 567 -8.62 -31.28 -33.23
CA PRO A 567 -7.50 -32.18 -32.95
C PRO A 567 -6.21 -31.47 -32.51
N ARG A 568 -5.64 -31.97 -31.39
CA ARG A 568 -4.27 -32.01 -30.80
C ARG A 568 -3.14 -31.02 -31.20
N ARG A 569 -3.27 -30.12 -32.17
CA ARG A 569 -2.15 -29.27 -32.64
C ARG A 569 -1.88 -28.04 -31.77
N VAL A 570 -2.78 -27.67 -30.85
CA VAL A 570 -2.59 -26.54 -29.94
C VAL A 570 -3.04 -26.96 -28.54
N ALA A 571 -2.10 -27.30 -27.66
CA ALA A 571 -2.42 -27.65 -26.28
C ALA A 571 -3.02 -26.44 -25.55
N PHE A 572 -4.12 -26.59 -24.84
CA PHE A 572 -4.66 -25.57 -23.91
C PHE A 572 -5.28 -24.28 -24.50
N LEU A 573 -5.12 -23.95 -25.79
CA LEU A 573 -5.78 -22.77 -26.40
C LEU A 573 -7.07 -23.14 -27.13
N ARG A 574 -7.99 -22.16 -27.25
CA ARG A 574 -9.20 -22.27 -28.07
C ARG A 574 -8.88 -22.33 -29.57
N HIS A 575 -9.85 -22.78 -30.38
CA HIS A 575 -9.66 -23.01 -31.83
C HIS A 575 -9.57 -21.73 -32.67
N GLN A 576 -10.34 -20.70 -32.32
CA GLN A 576 -10.33 -19.40 -32.99
C GLN A 576 -9.39 -18.43 -32.28
N LEU A 577 -8.29 -18.10 -32.96
CA LEU A 577 -7.28 -17.15 -32.50
C LEU A 577 -6.99 -16.15 -33.62
N THR A 578 -7.07 -14.87 -33.29
CA THR A 578 -6.90 -13.75 -34.22
C THR A 578 -5.44 -13.36 -34.33
N TYR A 579 -4.75 -13.25 -33.19
CA TYR A 579 -3.38 -12.74 -33.14
C TYR A 579 -2.36 -13.80 -33.57
N ARG A 580 -1.35 -13.38 -34.35
CA ARG A 580 -0.24 -14.25 -34.81
C ARG A 580 1.11 -13.63 -34.41
N PRO A 581 2.10 -14.46 -34.01
CA PRO A 581 2.06 -15.93 -33.90
C PRO A 581 1.28 -16.42 -32.67
N ARG A 582 0.74 -17.66 -32.71
CA ARG A 582 -0.05 -18.26 -31.61
C ARG A 582 0.67 -18.30 -30.26
N LYS A 583 2.01 -18.27 -30.26
CA LYS A 583 2.85 -18.22 -29.06
C LYS A 583 2.54 -17.01 -28.16
N ILE A 584 1.99 -15.93 -28.73
CA ILE A 584 1.63 -14.72 -27.98
C ILE A 584 0.62 -15.00 -26.87
N TYR A 585 -0.32 -15.93 -27.06
CA TYR A 585 -1.32 -16.26 -26.03
C TYR A 585 -0.71 -16.94 -24.81
N TYR A 586 0.27 -17.84 -25.01
CA TYR A 586 1.00 -18.42 -23.88
C TYR A 586 1.85 -17.40 -23.14
N LEU A 587 2.51 -16.49 -23.88
CA LEU A 587 3.24 -15.38 -23.28
C LEU A 587 2.32 -14.51 -22.43
N ILE A 588 1.12 -14.18 -22.93
CA ILE A 588 0.11 -13.42 -22.20
C ILE A 588 -0.30 -14.13 -20.90
N ILE A 589 -0.51 -15.45 -20.93
CA ILE A 589 -0.83 -16.23 -19.72
C ILE A 589 0.31 -16.15 -18.69
N VAL A 590 1.56 -16.33 -19.12
CA VAL A 590 2.73 -16.29 -18.22
C VAL A 590 2.92 -14.89 -17.63
N VAL A 591 2.79 -13.85 -18.46
CA VAL A 591 2.94 -12.46 -18.02
C VAL A 591 1.83 -12.06 -17.05
N ASP A 592 0.57 -12.44 -17.29
CA ASP A 592 -0.52 -12.16 -16.36
C ASP A 592 -0.33 -12.87 -15.01
N PHE A 593 0.12 -14.14 -15.02
CA PHE A 593 0.46 -14.85 -13.79
C PHE A 593 1.54 -14.10 -12.98
N ALA A 594 2.63 -13.70 -13.63
CA ALA A 594 3.70 -12.94 -12.99
C ALA A 594 3.19 -11.62 -12.41
N LEU A 595 2.44 -10.83 -13.20
CA LEU A 595 1.89 -9.54 -12.77
C LEU A 595 0.87 -9.68 -11.62
N ARG A 596 0.11 -10.78 -11.56
CA ARG A 596 -0.81 -11.06 -10.45
C ARG A 596 -0.11 -11.45 -9.14
N ILE A 597 1.09 -12.02 -9.23
CA ILE A 597 1.90 -12.37 -8.05
C ILE A 597 2.68 -11.16 -7.53
N VAL A 598 3.03 -10.18 -8.37
CA VAL A 598 3.68 -8.91 -7.93
C VAL A 598 2.92 -8.25 -6.77
N TRP A 599 1.59 -8.35 -6.78
CA TRP A 599 0.74 -7.83 -5.70
C TRP A 599 0.90 -8.54 -4.35
N VAL A 600 1.23 -9.84 -4.37
CA VAL A 600 1.54 -10.64 -3.18
C VAL A 600 2.95 -10.34 -2.68
N THR A 601 3.91 -10.18 -3.61
CA THR A 601 5.32 -9.90 -3.27
C THR A 601 5.54 -8.51 -2.71
N LYS A 602 4.57 -7.60 -2.88
CA LYS A 602 4.55 -6.28 -2.25
C LYS A 602 4.93 -6.36 -0.78
N TRP A 603 4.57 -7.44 -0.07
CA TRP A 603 4.64 -7.60 1.39
C TRP A 603 5.86 -8.37 1.91
N TRP A 604 6.88 -8.60 1.08
CA TRP A 604 8.17 -9.07 1.56
C TRP A 604 9.02 -7.86 2.01
N ASP A 605 9.64 -7.95 3.19
CA ASP A 605 10.34 -6.85 3.89
C ASP A 605 11.35 -6.06 3.04
N TRP A 606 11.99 -6.70 2.05
CA TRP A 606 12.97 -6.04 1.16
C TRP A 606 12.34 -5.19 0.05
N MET A 607 11.08 -5.46 -0.35
CA MET A 607 10.38 -4.67 -1.38
C MET A 607 9.59 -3.48 -0.79
N HIS A 608 9.41 -3.43 0.54
CA HIS A 608 8.55 -2.46 1.22
C HIS A 608 9.11 -1.03 1.30
N ARG A 609 10.38 -0.81 0.97
CA ARG A 609 11.10 0.40 1.42
C ARG A 609 11.31 1.50 0.38
N GLY A 610 10.71 1.40 -0.82
CA GLY A 610 10.95 2.38 -1.90
C GLY A 610 9.70 2.93 -2.59
N VAL A 611 9.65 4.25 -2.81
CA VAL A 611 8.68 4.93 -3.69
C VAL A 611 8.68 4.29 -5.09
N HIS A 612 9.86 3.89 -5.57
CA HIS A 612 10.04 3.22 -6.86
C HIS A 612 9.24 1.91 -6.99
N PHE A 613 9.14 1.12 -5.92
CA PHE A 613 8.38 -0.13 -5.96
C PHE A 613 6.87 0.13 -6.01
N LYS A 614 6.38 1.11 -5.24
CA LYS A 614 4.97 1.54 -5.33
C LYS A 614 4.62 1.98 -6.74
N LEU A 615 5.48 2.79 -7.36
CA LEU A 615 5.35 3.23 -8.75
C LEU A 615 5.29 2.05 -9.72
N PHE A 616 6.27 1.14 -9.62
CA PHE A 616 6.34 -0.06 -10.45
C PHE A 616 5.07 -0.92 -10.31
N SER A 617 4.59 -1.16 -9.10
CA SER A 617 3.40 -1.98 -8.85
C SER A 617 2.13 -1.41 -9.48
N GLN A 618 1.97 -0.07 -9.47
CA GLN A 618 0.83 0.57 -10.11
C GLN A 618 0.89 0.47 -11.63
N ILE A 619 2.08 0.70 -12.21
CA ILE A 619 2.29 0.53 -13.65
C ILE A 619 2.04 -0.93 -14.05
N ALA A 620 2.53 -1.89 -13.27
CA ALA A 620 2.36 -3.32 -13.51
C ALA A 620 0.88 -3.72 -13.56
N GLU A 621 0.05 -3.24 -12.63
CA GLU A 621 -1.39 -3.51 -12.63
C GLU A 621 -2.10 -2.94 -13.86
N VAL A 622 -1.72 -1.72 -14.27
CA VAL A 622 -2.28 -1.10 -15.47
C VAL A 622 -1.84 -1.85 -16.72
N VAL A 623 -0.57 -2.24 -16.83
CA VAL A 623 -0.05 -3.06 -17.93
C VAL A 623 -0.79 -4.40 -18.02
N ARG A 624 -1.03 -5.05 -16.88
CA ARG A 624 -1.85 -6.26 -16.82
C ARG A 624 -3.24 -6.05 -17.41
N ARG A 625 -3.90 -4.94 -17.06
CA ARG A 625 -5.23 -4.58 -17.61
C ARG A 625 -5.18 -4.29 -19.12
N ILE A 626 -4.11 -3.67 -19.60
CA ILE A 626 -3.90 -3.44 -21.05
C ILE A 626 -3.81 -4.79 -21.78
N ILE A 627 -3.07 -5.75 -21.22
CA ILE A 627 -2.97 -7.11 -21.74
C ILE A 627 -4.33 -7.81 -21.75
N TRP A 628 -5.06 -7.71 -20.63
CA TRP A 628 -6.39 -8.27 -20.50
C TRP A 628 -7.35 -7.76 -21.57
N ASN A 629 -7.30 -6.46 -21.89
CA ASN A 629 -8.18 -5.84 -22.89
C ASN A 629 -8.02 -6.49 -24.28
N PHE A 630 -6.79 -6.77 -24.72
CA PHE A 630 -6.53 -7.41 -26.02
C PHE A 630 -7.33 -8.70 -26.18
N VAL A 631 -7.13 -9.63 -25.26
CA VAL A 631 -7.72 -10.98 -25.39
C VAL A 631 -9.19 -10.97 -25.01
N ARG A 632 -9.62 -10.09 -24.09
CA ARG A 632 -11.03 -9.97 -23.69
C ARG A 632 -11.91 -9.49 -24.83
N VAL A 633 -11.52 -8.41 -25.52
CA VAL A 633 -12.31 -7.84 -26.62
C VAL A 633 -12.34 -8.82 -27.79
N GLU A 634 -11.21 -9.46 -28.11
CA GLU A 634 -11.16 -10.53 -29.09
C GLU A 634 -12.16 -11.65 -28.76
N TRP A 635 -12.17 -12.13 -27.51
CA TRP A 635 -13.10 -13.17 -27.08
C TRP A 635 -14.55 -12.75 -27.21
N GLN A 636 -14.84 -11.48 -26.92
CA GLN A 636 -16.19 -10.95 -27.04
C GLN A 636 -16.65 -10.84 -28.49
N CYS A 637 -15.76 -10.47 -29.42
CA CYS A 637 -16.04 -10.51 -30.86
C CYS A 637 -16.37 -11.94 -31.33
N ILE A 638 -15.60 -12.94 -30.85
CA ILE A 638 -15.81 -14.36 -31.17
C ILE A 638 -17.15 -14.86 -30.62
N LYS A 639 -17.47 -14.54 -29.36
CA LYS A 639 -18.74 -14.94 -28.71
C LYS A 639 -19.98 -14.44 -29.44
N LEU A 640 -19.89 -13.27 -30.09
CA LEU A 640 -20.99 -12.68 -30.86
C LEU A 640 -20.97 -13.10 -32.34
N ASP A 641 -20.08 -14.02 -32.73
CA ASP A 641 -19.84 -14.50 -34.10
C ASP A 641 -19.57 -13.40 -35.16
N ILE A 642 -19.11 -12.23 -34.71
CA ILE A 642 -18.92 -11.05 -35.57
C ILE A 642 -17.74 -11.23 -36.53
N LEU A 643 -16.74 -12.03 -36.14
CA LEU A 643 -15.58 -12.31 -36.99
C LEU A 643 -15.92 -13.23 -38.17
N SER A 644 -16.88 -14.14 -37.99
CA SER A 644 -17.33 -15.06 -39.04
C SER A 644 -18.24 -14.34 -40.05
N SER A 645 -19.17 -13.50 -39.56
CA SER A 645 -20.06 -12.71 -40.41
C SER A 645 -19.31 -11.70 -41.28
N LYS A 646 -18.29 -11.02 -40.76
CA LYS A 646 -17.43 -10.13 -41.57
C LYS A 646 -16.63 -10.87 -42.64
N LYS A 647 -16.14 -12.09 -42.37
CA LYS A 647 -15.43 -12.90 -43.38
C LYS A 647 -16.36 -13.34 -44.50
N LEU A 648 -17.59 -13.72 -44.18
CA LEU A 648 -18.62 -14.06 -45.16
C LEU A 648 -19.00 -12.83 -46.01
N LEU A 649 -19.18 -11.66 -45.39
CA LEU A 649 -19.51 -10.41 -46.08
C LEU A 649 -18.36 -9.90 -46.97
N ALA A 650 -17.11 -10.04 -46.53
CA ALA A 650 -15.94 -9.71 -47.34
C ALA A 650 -15.80 -10.65 -48.55
N GLY A 651 -16.06 -11.95 -48.36
CA GLY A 651 -16.09 -12.93 -49.45
C GLY A 651 -17.23 -12.70 -50.45
N SER A 652 -18.40 -12.25 -50.01
CA SER A 652 -19.50 -11.91 -50.92
C SER A 652 -19.23 -10.63 -51.71
N LEU A 653 -18.61 -9.61 -51.10
CA LEU A 653 -18.20 -8.37 -51.79
C LEU A 653 -17.07 -8.61 -52.81
N GLU A 654 -16.15 -9.54 -52.54
CA GLU A 654 -15.15 -9.98 -53.52
C GLU A 654 -15.79 -10.73 -54.70
N VAL A 655 -16.87 -11.49 -54.47
CA VAL A 655 -17.62 -12.19 -55.52
C VAL A 655 -18.48 -11.23 -56.35
N GLU A 656 -19.14 -10.24 -55.74
CA GLU A 656 -19.88 -9.19 -56.47
C GLU A 656 -18.94 -8.32 -57.33
N GLY A 657 -17.74 -7.98 -56.83
CA GLY A 657 -16.71 -7.28 -57.60
C GLY A 657 -16.09 -8.11 -58.75
N MET A 658 -16.26 -9.43 -58.74
CA MET A 658 -15.90 -10.31 -59.86
C MET A 658 -17.03 -10.45 -60.89
N ILE A 659 -18.30 -10.36 -60.46
CA ILE A 659 -19.47 -10.42 -61.34
C ILE A 659 -19.62 -9.13 -62.18
N GLU A 660 -19.16 -7.98 -61.67
CA GLU A 660 -19.19 -6.69 -62.39
C GLU A 660 -18.13 -6.55 -63.51
N LYS A 661 -17.28 -7.57 -63.74
CA LYS A 661 -16.20 -7.54 -64.75
C LYS A 661 -16.37 -8.53 -65.91
N VAL A 662 -17.57 -9.07 -66.14
CA VAL A 662 -17.84 -9.90 -67.32
C VAL A 662 -18.41 -9.02 -68.44
N PRO A 663 -17.76 -8.92 -69.62
CA PRO A 663 -18.31 -8.16 -70.74
C PRO A 663 -19.54 -8.87 -71.31
N LEU A 664 -20.61 -8.10 -71.55
CA LEU A 664 -21.75 -8.52 -72.36
C LEU A 664 -21.32 -8.58 -73.83
N THR A 665 -21.19 -9.79 -74.38
CA THR A 665 -21.20 -10.05 -75.83
C THR A 665 -22.08 -11.25 -76.09
N GLY A 666 -23.01 -11.08 -77.03
CA GLY A 666 -24.12 -11.99 -77.26
C GLY A 666 -23.85 -13.18 -78.16
N GLU A 667 -24.98 -13.81 -78.48
CA GLU A 667 -25.27 -14.83 -79.48
C GLU A 667 -25.24 -16.32 -79.04
N ASN A 668 -26.37 -16.93 -79.40
CA ASN A 668 -26.72 -18.33 -79.58
C ASN A 668 -27.31 -19.10 -78.38
N GLU A 669 -28.64 -19.18 -78.46
CA GLU A 669 -29.49 -20.23 -77.90
C GLU A 669 -29.12 -21.62 -78.48
N ASP A 670 -29.52 -22.63 -77.72
CA ASP A 670 -29.49 -24.08 -77.97
C ASP A 670 -28.22 -24.84 -77.49
N ASP A 671 -28.47 -25.89 -76.71
CA ASP A 671 -27.55 -26.88 -76.13
C ASP A 671 -26.82 -26.55 -74.80
N LEU A 672 -27.55 -26.30 -73.71
CA LEU A 672 -27.01 -26.48 -72.34
C LEU A 672 -28.10 -26.64 -71.27
N PHE A 673 -28.96 -27.66 -71.41
CA PHE A 673 -29.93 -28.02 -70.39
C PHE A 673 -29.96 -29.52 -70.08
N GLU A 674 -28.81 -30.21 -70.02
CA GLU A 674 -28.75 -31.57 -69.44
C GLU A 674 -27.49 -31.93 -68.63
N ASP A 675 -26.57 -31.00 -68.33
CA ASP A 675 -25.33 -31.35 -67.59
C ASP A 675 -25.28 -30.88 -66.11
N ALA A 676 -26.29 -30.13 -65.64
CA ALA A 676 -26.32 -29.62 -64.26
C ALA A 676 -27.02 -30.56 -63.26
N LYS A 677 -27.74 -31.59 -63.71
CA LYS A 677 -28.54 -32.48 -62.83
C LYS A 677 -27.83 -33.78 -62.43
N THR A 678 -26.70 -34.10 -63.06
CA THR A 678 -25.98 -35.38 -62.84
C THR A 678 -24.83 -35.28 -61.82
N ARG A 679 -24.43 -34.06 -61.41
CA ARG A 679 -23.32 -33.86 -60.45
C ARG A 679 -23.73 -33.70 -58.98
N MET A 680 -25.01 -33.79 -58.64
CA MET A 680 -25.52 -33.71 -57.25
C MET A 680 -26.11 -35.02 -56.70
N ARG A 681 -25.72 -36.18 -57.24
CA ARG A 681 -26.04 -37.50 -56.65
C ARG A 681 -24.87 -38.47 -56.81
N THR A 682 -23.85 -38.36 -55.97
CA THR A 682 -22.96 -39.49 -55.58
C THR A 682 -21.94 -39.00 -54.54
N LEU A 683 -22.37 -38.87 -53.28
CA LEU A 683 -21.46 -38.90 -52.13
C LEU A 683 -22.01 -39.94 -51.16
N ASN A 684 -21.71 -41.21 -51.45
CA ASN A 684 -21.96 -42.33 -50.57
C ASN A 684 -20.66 -43.13 -50.38
N ARG A 685 -20.11 -43.02 -49.16
CA ARG A 685 -19.43 -44.07 -48.38
C ARG A 685 -18.09 -44.70 -48.85
N PRO A 686 -17.34 -45.33 -47.91
CA PRO A 686 -15.88 -45.42 -47.91
C PRO A 686 -15.34 -46.76 -48.44
N SER A 687 -14.08 -46.76 -48.88
CA SER A 687 -13.34 -47.96 -49.27
C SER A 687 -12.26 -48.33 -48.24
N ALA A 688 -12.17 -49.64 -47.98
CA ALA A 688 -11.17 -50.34 -47.18
C ALA A 688 -10.10 -51.01 -48.10
N GLU A 689 -9.12 -51.68 -47.46
CA GLU A 689 -7.99 -52.52 -47.97
C GLU A 689 -6.66 -51.76 -48.17
N ASN A 690 -5.47 -52.19 -47.71
CA ASN A 690 -4.88 -53.51 -47.34
C ASN A 690 -3.80 -53.36 -46.22
N SER A 691 -3.84 -54.12 -45.12
CA SER A 691 -3.09 -55.37 -44.78
C SER A 691 -1.58 -55.26 -44.42
N THR A 692 -1.20 -55.55 -43.16
CA THR A 692 -0.24 -56.64 -42.80
C THR A 692 -0.16 -56.92 -41.28
N LYS A 693 -0.46 -58.19 -40.92
CA LYS A 693 -0.05 -59.09 -39.81
C LYS A 693 0.72 -58.55 -38.59
N THR A 694 0.25 -58.89 -37.37
CA THR A 694 0.79 -59.99 -36.51
C THR A 694 -0.08 -60.27 -35.27
N SER A 695 -0.06 -61.53 -34.84
CA SER A 695 -0.64 -62.24 -33.68
C SER A 695 -0.58 -61.52 -32.31
N SER A 696 -1.32 -61.81 -31.23
CA SER A 696 -2.01 -63.02 -30.73
C SER A 696 -2.92 -62.70 -29.51
N THR A 697 -3.83 -63.64 -29.22
CA THR A 697 -4.38 -64.06 -27.89
C THR A 697 -5.47 -63.27 -27.14
N PHE A 698 -6.69 -63.86 -27.18
CA PHE A 698 -7.58 -64.31 -26.09
C PHE A 698 -8.09 -63.34 -24.98
N GLY A 699 -9.42 -63.31 -24.83
CA GLY A 699 -10.13 -62.87 -23.61
C GLY A 699 -11.64 -62.65 -23.83
N GLN A 700 -12.47 -63.57 -23.33
CA GLN A 700 -13.93 -63.70 -23.52
C GLN A 700 -14.81 -62.81 -22.60
N SER A 701 -16.05 -62.57 -23.09
CA SER A 701 -17.33 -62.38 -22.36
C SER A 701 -17.53 -61.03 -21.64
N SER A 702 -18.74 -60.46 -21.49
CA SER A 702 -20.10 -61.01 -21.54
C SER A 702 -21.14 -59.91 -21.84
N SER A 703 -22.22 -60.33 -22.51
CA SER A 703 -23.49 -59.64 -22.77
C SER A 703 -24.31 -59.29 -21.52
N ILE A 704 -25.24 -58.32 -21.65
CA ILE A 704 -26.62 -58.20 -21.08
C ILE A 704 -27.14 -56.82 -21.58
N GLY A 705 -28.12 -56.68 -22.50
CA GLY A 705 -29.57 -56.89 -22.34
C GLY A 705 -30.15 -55.87 -21.33
N SER A 706 -31.12 -54.96 -21.57
CA SER A 706 -32.29 -55.00 -22.44
C SER A 706 -33.15 -53.74 -22.22
N LYS A 707 -33.83 -53.32 -23.31
CA LYS A 707 -35.24 -52.83 -23.44
C LYS A 707 -35.69 -51.44 -22.94
N LEU A 708 -36.22 -50.71 -23.93
CA LEU A 708 -37.15 -49.58 -23.89
C LEU A 708 -38.48 -49.87 -23.18
N HIS A 709 -39.09 -48.83 -22.61
CA HIS A 709 -40.55 -48.65 -22.59
C HIS A 709 -40.96 -47.18 -22.75
N LEU A 710 -41.79 -46.94 -23.77
CA LEU A 710 -42.59 -45.75 -24.03
C LEU A 710 -43.92 -45.85 -23.27
N LYS A 711 -44.43 -44.72 -22.77
CA LYS A 711 -45.85 -44.55 -22.42
C LYS A 711 -46.27 -43.09 -22.63
N GLU A 712 -47.19 -42.91 -23.57
CA GLU A 712 -48.06 -41.73 -23.72
C GLU A 712 -49.15 -41.73 -22.64
N VAL A 713 -49.58 -40.54 -22.17
CA VAL A 713 -50.97 -40.30 -21.70
C VAL A 713 -51.43 -38.88 -22.05
N LYS A 714 -52.69 -38.85 -22.49
CA LYS A 714 -53.64 -37.86 -23.02
C LYS A 714 -53.94 -36.53 -22.27
N ASN A 715 -54.47 -35.62 -23.10
CA ASN A 715 -55.30 -34.40 -22.95
C ASN A 715 -56.24 -34.24 -21.73
N GLY A 716 -56.53 -32.97 -21.43
CA GLY A 716 -57.77 -32.46 -20.81
C GLY A 716 -57.92 -30.94 -21.03
N ASP A 717 -59.08 -30.52 -21.53
CA ASP A 717 -59.52 -29.16 -21.90
C ASP A 717 -59.92 -28.28 -20.69
N ASP A 718 -59.88 -26.93 -20.82
CA ASP A 718 -61.07 -26.04 -20.81
C ASP A 718 -60.80 -24.52 -20.58
N ALA A 719 -61.66 -23.71 -21.25
CA ALA A 719 -62.10 -22.31 -21.05
C ALA A 719 -61.11 -21.14 -21.35
N VAL A 720 -61.24 -20.23 -22.35
CA VAL A 720 -62.32 -19.38 -22.94
C VAL A 720 -62.27 -17.90 -22.46
N VAL A 721 -61.85 -17.03 -23.39
CA VAL A 721 -62.26 -15.63 -23.72
C VAL A 721 -61.70 -14.42 -22.96
N GLY A 722 -61.11 -13.51 -23.75
CA GLY A 722 -60.91 -12.08 -23.45
C GLY A 722 -60.14 -11.34 -24.57
N LEU A 723 -60.85 -10.91 -25.62
CA LEU A 723 -60.35 -10.09 -26.73
C LEU A 723 -60.01 -8.65 -26.29
N GLY A 724 -58.90 -8.09 -26.78
CA GLY A 724 -58.56 -6.66 -26.66
C GLY A 724 -57.39 -6.27 -27.57
N GLY A 725 -57.66 -5.42 -28.56
CA GLY A 725 -56.85 -5.22 -29.75
C GLY A 725 -55.63 -4.29 -29.64
N LYS A 726 -54.65 -4.60 -30.50
CA LYS A 726 -53.73 -3.77 -31.30
C LYS A 726 -53.04 -2.54 -30.66
N GLY A 727 -51.72 -2.67 -30.58
CA GLY A 727 -50.76 -1.56 -30.57
C GLY A 727 -49.32 -2.07 -30.70
N HIS A 728 -48.94 -2.62 -31.86
CA HIS A 728 -47.55 -3.03 -32.12
C HIS A 728 -46.64 -1.79 -32.20
N ARG A 729 -45.90 -1.51 -31.13
CA ARG A 729 -44.64 -0.74 -31.22
C ARG A 729 -43.52 -1.74 -31.44
N ASN A 730 -42.69 -1.48 -32.45
CA ASN A 730 -41.42 -2.16 -32.68
C ASN A 730 -40.49 -1.91 -31.47
N GLU A 731 -40.52 -2.83 -30.51
CA GLU A 731 -39.41 -3.01 -29.58
C GLU A 731 -38.41 -3.95 -30.26
N MET A 732 -37.25 -3.41 -30.66
CA MET A 732 -36.06 -4.22 -30.90
C MET A 732 -35.69 -4.93 -29.59
N ILE A 733 -36.17 -6.16 -29.44
CA ILE A 733 -35.73 -7.09 -28.40
C ILE A 733 -34.23 -7.27 -28.59
N THR A 734 -33.43 -6.70 -27.67
CA THR A 734 -32.01 -7.03 -27.58
C THR A 734 -31.91 -8.43 -26.98
N ILE A 735 -31.87 -9.42 -27.86
CA ILE A 735 -31.73 -10.83 -27.50
C ILE A 735 -30.34 -11.03 -26.90
N ALA A 736 -30.23 -10.99 -25.57
CA ALA A 736 -29.11 -11.56 -24.85
C ALA A 736 -29.33 -13.08 -24.73
N SER A 737 -29.25 -13.78 -25.86
CA SER A 737 -29.22 -15.23 -25.87
C SER A 737 -27.78 -15.68 -26.08
N TYR A 738 -27.24 -16.43 -25.13
CA TYR A 738 -26.17 -17.37 -25.39
C TYR A 738 -26.70 -18.45 -26.35
N TYR A 739 -26.79 -18.15 -27.65
CA TYR A 739 -26.99 -19.17 -28.67
C TYR A 739 -25.62 -19.59 -29.19
N GLY A 740 -25.26 -20.83 -28.83
CA GLY A 740 -24.00 -21.47 -29.15
C GLY A 740 -23.56 -22.34 -27.98
N LYS A 741 -24.27 -23.45 -27.74
CA LYS A 741 -23.87 -24.47 -26.76
C LYS A 741 -22.37 -24.81 -26.89
N PRO A 742 -21.52 -24.62 -25.87
CA PRO A 742 -20.55 -25.64 -25.54
C PRO A 742 -21.34 -26.73 -24.83
N GLU A 743 -21.38 -27.94 -25.40
CA GLU A 743 -21.88 -29.10 -24.67
C GLU A 743 -21.25 -29.13 -23.28
N ALA A 744 -22.09 -29.34 -22.28
CA ALA A 744 -21.72 -29.46 -20.89
C ALA A 744 -20.55 -30.44 -20.74
N ILE A 745 -19.48 -30.01 -20.07
CA ILE A 745 -18.42 -30.91 -19.62
C ILE A 745 -18.40 -30.88 -18.09
N LEU A 746 -19.07 -31.90 -17.55
CA LEU A 746 -18.60 -32.80 -16.49
C LEU A 746 -17.55 -32.22 -15.54
N VAL A 747 -18.01 -31.73 -14.40
CA VAL A 747 -17.29 -31.90 -13.14
C VAL A 747 -17.53 -33.34 -12.69
N SER A 748 -16.75 -34.28 -13.23
CA SER A 748 -16.59 -35.59 -12.62
C SER A 748 -15.19 -36.13 -12.91
N LYS A 749 -14.43 -36.29 -11.82
CA LYS A 749 -13.11 -36.94 -11.71
C LYS A 749 -11.93 -36.17 -12.32
N TRP A 750 -11.33 -35.31 -11.49
CA TRP A 750 -9.91 -35.38 -11.13
C TRP A 750 -9.78 -35.03 -9.65
#